data_AF-A0A7V9ZED4-F1
#
_entry.id   AF-A0A7V9ZED4-F1
#
_cell.length_a   1.000
_cell.length_b   1.000
_cell.length_c   1.000
_cell.angle_alpha   90.00
_cell.angle_beta   90.00
_cell.angle_gamma   90.00
#
_symmetry.space_group_name_H-M   'P 1'
#
loop_
_entity.id
_entity.type
_entity.pdbx_description
1 polymer ?
#
loop_
_entity_poly.entity_id
_entity_poly.type
_entity_poly.pdbx_seq_one_letter_code
_entity_poly.pdbx_strand_id
1 'polypeptide(L)'
;MVPVTRSAGLYLPDSPVPQPVYPFWPAGIRLNTTPDEGITGRPIYVGQARYEDIRPAELKRQIAVVEASAGTYWTNAVYFGAKAILVLGAPETGNFDLRSHDLLAPVNLPRFYVPPGQLAEQLRSGKITGEVTLKAAMDWERKTAVNCYALIRRTTLASGGTEYKNSPTKLPQSSAPPGALVISVPLDAGCLVPDLAYGASQAAQAAAGLALVRDLSANPLDRPVIVFFGGADSIQMLATRNMFLALGDPPGIWEKELKELGSKQRLANEDVERLRALANDPSKIDPLNNRRQIDRIVRLIETDIALEQDELFRSRRRNDVSSEDVGATIASPSSVGETIAPDAGAVPATALHVGSRLVWPSSQPVETKGDTSFAPATARGTTREKQLADRQVLLSQLRYCFMQHPAKLTGELDSPGRQYVGKALIQLSGEDKTPGLVQQHAWRERELRQRVDLYHWLANRLGKTRDPGDRSNQNRLIELLVALDFSDQGVRCGPMYFGRFASWSNISQIQDYRDWFSRRAREFRDKTGSAWWGSIDQVIDLEPLSGARAPQTWLAAQMPLGSELCQAWGVPGFSMITLDDLRRRRDTPTDTLANLNVDALWPQLVATRSLLGRAWNDPKFVAQPDLKWQRTQVAGQVVTSAAGRPVADLPRSDFLVTCWQTADMVAKIPKLKAWPGGNWLLGVRRNEVRDCDAEGNYRFEGLSRLGDPSAVNALAIEAFQIRPGTGQIVGCTDLGRQSADIKFYADLKIDLDTWRSVVFPCQELSLVGLFDPRFLQSLGEVILLDARRNAEPQRFNAMLSNQNFAAFVEPGSRNHFLFRYGRVGNRLLLINAENPTGKTPTEKNPDRYAASLPAGRMDADGRGYTVPEINHLGPLNLATAGDFWHLDDKRLADYRRAGVSSSLVDDLHARSRKQLDDALIASKDNRGADMIAHANGAWANSARVYSAASDMANDVVRGAIFLLLLCVPFAFCMERLLIGTPSIYRQIAGAFSIFAVMTLGLWSFHPAFRISASPLIIVLAFAIIFMSAVVIFVVYGKFDTELKR
;
A
#
# COMPACT_ATOMS: atom_id res chain seq x y z
N MET A 1 14.32 1.28 -9.12
CA MET A 1 13.75 0.21 -9.98
C MET A 1 12.87 0.84 -11.02
N VAL A 2 12.77 0.25 -12.22
CA VAL A 2 11.83 0.66 -13.27
C VAL A 2 11.10 -0.56 -13.83
N PRO A 3 9.83 -0.41 -14.28
CA PRO A 3 9.16 -1.50 -14.99
C PRO A 3 9.76 -1.62 -16.39
N VAL A 4 10.11 -2.84 -16.80
CA VAL A 4 10.66 -3.14 -18.13
C VAL A 4 9.77 -4.18 -18.81
N THR A 5 9.26 -3.84 -19.99
CA THR A 5 8.52 -4.77 -20.84
C THR A 5 9.51 -5.60 -21.65
N ARG A 6 9.46 -6.92 -21.51
CA ARG A 6 10.23 -7.86 -22.35
C ARG A 6 9.45 -8.27 -23.59
N SER A 7 8.15 -8.45 -23.45
CA SER A 7 7.23 -8.71 -24.54
C SER A 7 5.83 -8.27 -24.15
N ALA A 8 5.06 -7.76 -25.11
CA ALA A 8 3.63 -7.48 -24.94
C ALA A 8 2.96 -7.54 -26.32
N GLY A 9 1.92 -8.37 -26.45
CA GLY A 9 1.28 -8.61 -27.73
C GLY A 9 -0.12 -9.19 -27.60
N LEU A 10 -0.98 -8.83 -28.55
CA LEU A 10 -2.30 -9.37 -28.76
C LEU A 10 -2.26 -10.39 -29.90
N TYR A 11 -2.54 -11.65 -29.58
CA TYR A 11 -2.54 -12.76 -30.52
C TYR A 11 -3.96 -12.91 -31.08
N LEU A 12 -4.10 -12.72 -32.40
CA LEU A 12 -5.36 -12.87 -33.12
C LEU A 12 -5.49 -14.30 -33.66
N PRO A 13 -6.71 -14.85 -33.81
CA PRO A 13 -6.92 -16.22 -34.30
C PRO A 13 -6.26 -16.50 -35.66
N ASP A 14 -6.37 -15.55 -36.57
CA ASP A 14 -5.99 -15.70 -37.98
C ASP A 14 -4.61 -15.11 -38.31
N SER A 15 -3.83 -14.72 -37.30
CA SER A 15 -2.51 -14.09 -37.48
C SER A 15 -1.44 -14.82 -36.66
N PRO A 16 -0.40 -15.37 -37.28
CA PRO A 16 0.73 -15.94 -36.56
C PRO A 16 1.60 -14.86 -35.89
N VAL A 17 1.47 -13.60 -36.32
CA VAL A 17 2.23 -12.46 -35.77
C VAL A 17 1.38 -11.74 -34.73
N PRO A 18 1.87 -11.59 -33.48
CA PRO A 18 1.16 -10.83 -32.46
C PRO A 18 1.15 -9.34 -32.79
N GLN A 19 0.01 -8.70 -32.57
CA GLN A 19 -0.14 -7.26 -32.72
C GLN A 19 0.39 -6.53 -31.49
N PRO A 20 1.20 -5.47 -31.63
CA PRO A 20 1.81 -4.80 -30.48
C PRO A 20 0.75 -4.09 -29.63
N VAL A 21 0.86 -4.27 -28.32
CA VAL A 21 0.09 -3.56 -27.30
C VAL A 21 1.04 -3.16 -26.19
N TYR A 22 0.78 -2.04 -25.54
CA TYR A 22 1.77 -1.43 -24.65
C TYR A 22 1.23 -1.35 -23.23
N PRO A 23 1.84 -2.02 -22.25
CA PRO A 23 1.36 -1.98 -20.88
C PRO A 23 1.43 -0.56 -20.31
N PHE A 24 0.43 -0.17 -19.50
CA PHE A 24 0.53 1.05 -18.71
C PHE A 24 1.56 0.90 -17.57
N TRP A 25 1.93 2.03 -16.96
CA TRP A 25 2.67 2.05 -15.70
C TRP A 25 1.99 1.13 -14.66
N PRO A 26 2.76 0.40 -13.84
CA PRO A 26 2.22 -0.54 -12.85
C PRO A 26 1.20 0.11 -11.90
N ALA A 27 0.23 -0.66 -11.42
CA ALA A 27 -0.64 -0.22 -10.33
C ALA A 27 0.13 -0.34 -9.03
N GLY A 28 0.64 0.77 -8.48
CA GLY A 28 1.60 0.76 -7.39
C GLY A 28 2.81 -0.08 -7.77
N ILE A 29 2.96 -1.25 -7.14
CA ILE A 29 4.02 -2.22 -7.45
C ILE A 29 3.56 -3.38 -8.35
N ARG A 30 2.25 -3.52 -8.57
CA ARG A 30 1.63 -4.62 -9.35
C ARG A 30 1.76 -4.35 -10.84
N LEU A 31 2.61 -5.14 -11.51
CA LEU A 31 2.87 -5.07 -12.95
C LEU A 31 1.64 -5.48 -13.78
N ASN A 32 1.58 -5.07 -15.05
CA ASN A 32 0.56 -5.52 -16.02
C ASN A 32 0.95 -6.87 -16.69
N THR A 33 1.85 -7.65 -16.06
CA THR A 33 2.26 -8.98 -16.52
C THR A 33 1.08 -9.96 -16.53
N THR A 34 0.95 -10.74 -17.60
CA THR A 34 -0.05 -11.81 -17.72
C THR A 34 0.54 -13.15 -17.29
N PRO A 35 -0.27 -14.16 -16.94
CA PRO A 35 0.20 -15.55 -16.87
C PRO A 35 0.83 -16.03 -18.18
N ASP A 36 1.61 -17.12 -18.15
CA ASP A 36 2.31 -17.68 -19.32
C ASP A 36 1.34 -18.10 -20.44
N GLU A 37 0.17 -18.62 -20.05
CA GLU A 37 -0.93 -18.95 -20.95
C GLU A 37 -1.55 -17.70 -21.60
N GLY A 38 -1.37 -16.52 -21.01
CA GLY A 38 -2.01 -15.27 -21.40
C GLY A 38 -3.43 -15.11 -20.87
N ILE A 39 -4.04 -13.97 -21.17
CA ILE A 39 -5.45 -13.69 -20.87
C ILE A 39 -6.24 -13.87 -22.17
N THR A 40 -7.05 -14.93 -22.24
CA THR A 40 -7.92 -15.20 -23.40
C THR A 40 -9.35 -14.73 -23.16
N GLY A 41 -9.91 -14.11 -24.18
CA GLY A 41 -11.33 -13.72 -24.28
C GLY A 41 -11.62 -13.01 -25.60
N ARG A 42 -12.89 -12.80 -25.91
CA ARG A 42 -13.31 -11.95 -27.04
C ARG A 42 -13.06 -10.48 -26.70
N PRO A 43 -12.58 -9.66 -27.65
CA PRO A 43 -12.46 -8.22 -27.44
C PRO A 43 -13.84 -7.57 -27.62
N ILE A 44 -14.41 -7.03 -26.54
CA ILE A 44 -15.73 -6.38 -26.55
C ILE A 44 -15.55 -4.87 -26.50
N TYR A 45 -15.91 -4.18 -27.58
CA TYR A 45 -15.92 -2.72 -27.63
C TYR A 45 -17.04 -2.14 -26.78
N VAL A 46 -16.69 -1.26 -25.85
CA VAL A 46 -17.60 -0.65 -24.87
C VAL A 46 -17.53 0.88 -24.88
N GLY A 47 -17.05 1.48 -25.97
CA GLY A 47 -17.04 2.94 -26.15
C GLY A 47 -16.34 3.69 -25.01
N GLN A 48 -17.09 4.57 -24.34
CA GLN A 48 -16.60 5.37 -23.21
C GLN A 48 -16.68 4.63 -21.86
N ALA A 49 -17.03 3.33 -21.88
CA ALA A 49 -17.28 2.51 -20.71
C ALA A 49 -18.37 3.09 -19.77
N ARG A 50 -19.34 3.82 -20.32
CA ARG A 50 -20.55 4.20 -19.57
C ARG A 50 -21.45 2.99 -19.40
N TYR A 51 -22.35 3.03 -18.43
CA TYR A 51 -23.25 1.91 -18.17
C TYR A 51 -24.17 1.58 -19.36
N GLU A 52 -24.55 2.59 -20.15
CA GLU A 52 -25.31 2.44 -21.40
C GLU A 52 -24.51 1.78 -22.54
N ASP A 53 -23.18 1.93 -22.55
CA ASP A 53 -22.29 1.32 -23.55
C ASP A 53 -21.97 -0.15 -23.23
N ILE A 54 -22.20 -0.58 -21.98
CA ILE A 54 -21.78 -1.89 -21.49
C ILE A 54 -22.95 -2.87 -21.57
N ARG A 55 -22.68 -4.01 -22.22
CA ARG A 55 -23.56 -5.19 -22.30
C ARG A 55 -23.08 -6.24 -21.28
N PRO A 56 -23.69 -6.35 -20.07
CA PRO A 56 -23.08 -7.09 -18.97
C PRO A 56 -22.85 -8.59 -19.23
N ALA A 57 -23.83 -9.30 -19.81
CA ALA A 57 -23.69 -10.72 -20.08
C ALA A 57 -22.63 -11.00 -21.16
N GLU A 58 -22.49 -10.13 -22.15
CA GLU A 58 -21.47 -10.25 -23.19
C GLU A 58 -20.06 -9.94 -22.69
N LEU A 59 -19.90 -8.92 -21.83
CA LEU A 59 -18.58 -8.48 -21.34
C LEU A 59 -18.00 -9.38 -20.24
N LYS A 60 -18.86 -10.03 -19.45
CA LYS A 60 -18.44 -10.84 -18.30
C LYS A 60 -17.39 -11.89 -18.73
N ARG A 61 -16.23 -11.86 -18.08
CA ARG A 61 -15.07 -12.73 -18.32
C ARG A 61 -14.40 -12.56 -19.70
N GLN A 62 -14.64 -11.45 -20.39
CA GLN A 62 -14.04 -11.10 -21.68
C GLN A 62 -12.96 -9.99 -21.53
N ILE A 63 -12.38 -9.56 -22.66
CA ILE A 63 -11.43 -8.45 -22.72
C ILE A 63 -12.21 -7.20 -23.14
N ALA A 64 -12.13 -6.13 -22.35
CA ALA A 64 -12.79 -4.88 -22.68
C ALA A 64 -11.93 -4.05 -23.64
N VAL A 65 -12.56 -3.43 -24.63
CA VAL A 65 -11.93 -2.43 -25.50
C VAL A 65 -12.60 -1.09 -25.23
N VAL A 66 -11.83 -0.13 -24.72
CA VAL A 66 -12.31 1.15 -24.18
C VAL A 66 -11.59 2.30 -24.87
N GLU A 67 -12.27 3.39 -25.17
CA GLU A 67 -11.61 4.61 -25.66
C GLU A 67 -10.79 5.27 -24.56
N ALA A 68 -9.61 5.80 -24.88
CA ALA A 68 -8.79 6.55 -23.92
C ALA A 68 -9.56 7.72 -23.28
N SER A 69 -10.45 8.37 -24.02
CA SER A 69 -11.29 9.47 -23.54
C SER A 69 -12.32 9.06 -22.47
N ALA A 70 -12.45 7.76 -22.16
CA ALA A 70 -13.33 7.28 -21.09
C ALA A 70 -12.96 7.86 -19.72
N GLY A 71 -11.74 8.38 -19.54
CA GLY A 71 -11.32 9.05 -18.32
C GLY A 71 -11.47 8.12 -17.12
N THR A 72 -12.26 8.47 -16.11
CA THR A 72 -12.46 7.60 -14.93
C THR A 72 -13.40 6.41 -15.17
N TYR A 73 -14.14 6.37 -16.28
CA TYR A 73 -15.18 5.36 -16.51
C TYR A 73 -14.63 3.99 -16.95
N TRP A 74 -13.36 3.89 -17.35
CA TRP A 74 -12.78 2.61 -17.79
C TRP A 74 -12.90 1.50 -16.74
N THR A 75 -12.89 1.84 -15.45
CA THR A 75 -13.02 0.87 -14.34
C THR A 75 -14.39 0.20 -14.31
N ASN A 76 -15.42 0.80 -14.94
CA ASN A 76 -16.72 0.16 -15.10
C ASN A 76 -16.60 -1.16 -15.86
N ALA A 77 -15.72 -1.26 -16.87
CA ALA A 77 -15.54 -2.51 -17.59
C ALA A 77 -15.08 -3.65 -16.66
N VAL A 78 -14.15 -3.36 -15.75
CA VAL A 78 -13.70 -4.30 -14.70
C VAL A 78 -14.83 -4.59 -13.73
N TYR A 79 -15.60 -3.57 -13.33
CA TYR A 79 -16.74 -3.72 -12.45
C TYR A 79 -17.78 -4.73 -12.98
N PHE A 80 -17.98 -4.78 -14.30
CA PHE A 80 -18.81 -5.79 -14.98
C PHE A 80 -18.11 -7.12 -15.28
N GLY A 81 -16.87 -7.30 -14.82
CA GLY A 81 -16.15 -8.57 -14.85
C GLY A 81 -15.24 -8.77 -16.07
N ALA A 82 -14.78 -7.70 -16.72
CA ALA A 82 -13.71 -7.81 -17.72
C ALA A 82 -12.41 -8.30 -17.07
N LYS A 83 -11.68 -9.20 -17.77
CA LYS A 83 -10.40 -9.77 -17.29
C LYS A 83 -9.19 -8.87 -17.57
N ALA A 84 -9.27 -8.06 -18.62
CA ALA A 84 -8.23 -7.13 -19.06
C ALA A 84 -8.85 -6.02 -19.90
N ILE A 85 -8.09 -4.94 -20.11
CA ILE A 85 -8.54 -3.76 -20.85
C ILE A 85 -7.54 -3.42 -21.95
N LEU A 86 -8.04 -3.21 -23.15
CA LEU A 86 -7.36 -2.55 -24.26
C LEU A 86 -7.88 -1.11 -24.34
N VAL A 87 -7.00 -0.14 -24.14
CA VAL A 87 -7.30 1.29 -24.15
C VAL A 87 -6.90 1.86 -25.51
N LEU A 88 -7.88 2.27 -26.31
CA LEU A 88 -7.65 2.77 -27.66
C LEU A 88 -7.22 4.24 -27.62
N GLY A 89 -6.04 4.50 -28.17
CA GLY A 89 -5.55 5.85 -28.42
C GLY A 89 -6.18 6.50 -29.66
N ALA A 90 -6.18 7.82 -29.66
CA ALA A 90 -6.47 8.70 -30.78
C ALA A 90 -5.31 9.70 -30.97
N PRO A 91 -5.15 10.33 -32.14
CA PRO A 91 -4.09 11.33 -32.37
C PRO A 91 -4.08 12.48 -31.36
N GLU A 92 -5.25 12.84 -30.84
CA GLU A 92 -5.48 13.90 -29.86
C GLU A 92 -5.44 13.43 -28.39
N THR A 93 -5.19 12.14 -28.13
CA THR A 93 -5.12 11.59 -26.76
C THR A 93 -4.10 12.36 -25.94
N GLY A 94 -4.54 12.91 -24.82
CA GLY A 94 -3.73 13.70 -23.90
C GLY A 94 -3.78 13.18 -22.46
N ASN A 95 -3.10 13.90 -21.57
CA ASN A 95 -2.93 13.49 -20.18
C ASN A 95 -4.25 13.40 -19.43
N PHE A 96 -5.26 14.22 -19.77
CA PHE A 96 -6.58 14.17 -19.15
C PHE A 96 -7.31 12.85 -19.41
N ASP A 97 -7.06 12.25 -20.57
CA ASP A 97 -7.64 10.97 -20.99
C ASP A 97 -6.96 9.82 -20.21
N LEU A 98 -5.62 9.87 -20.09
CA LEU A 98 -4.84 8.76 -19.56
C LEU A 98 -4.59 8.79 -18.03
N ARG A 99 -4.59 9.96 -17.38
CA ARG A 99 -4.17 10.11 -15.97
C ARG A 99 -4.96 9.27 -14.96
N SER A 100 -6.19 8.85 -15.29
CA SER A 100 -7.00 7.95 -14.45
C SER A 100 -6.44 6.52 -14.39
N HIS A 101 -5.52 6.17 -15.28
CA HIS A 101 -4.81 4.89 -15.30
C HIS A 101 -3.56 4.88 -14.40
N ASP A 102 -3.20 6.01 -13.78
CA ASP A 102 -2.17 6.08 -12.74
C ASP A 102 -2.76 5.60 -11.39
N LEU A 103 -2.48 4.34 -11.06
CA LEU A 103 -3.07 3.66 -9.91
C LEU A 103 -2.04 3.53 -8.80
N LEU A 104 -2.34 4.05 -7.61
CA LEU A 104 -1.45 3.96 -6.45
C LEU A 104 -1.58 2.64 -5.69
N ALA A 105 -2.81 2.12 -5.58
CA ALA A 105 -3.06 0.84 -4.92
C ALA A 105 -2.59 -0.33 -5.82
N PRO A 106 -1.96 -1.38 -5.25
CA PRO A 106 -1.46 -2.53 -5.99
C PRO A 106 -2.57 -3.50 -6.44
N VAL A 107 -3.52 -2.98 -7.21
CA VAL A 107 -4.65 -3.76 -7.75
C VAL A 107 -4.26 -4.49 -9.04
N ASN A 108 -4.73 -5.72 -9.18
CA ASN A 108 -4.54 -6.52 -10.39
C ASN A 108 -5.57 -6.14 -11.46
N LEU A 109 -5.30 -5.04 -12.18
CA LEU A 109 -6.12 -4.54 -13.28
C LEU A 109 -5.28 -4.47 -14.58
N PRO A 110 -5.09 -5.59 -15.30
CA PRO A 110 -4.28 -5.64 -16.52
C PRO A 110 -4.84 -4.71 -17.59
N ARG A 111 -4.07 -3.68 -17.95
CA ARG A 111 -4.49 -2.64 -18.90
C ARG A 111 -3.37 -2.25 -19.86
N PHE A 112 -3.71 -2.15 -21.13
CA PHE A 112 -2.75 -1.99 -22.22
C PHE A 112 -3.24 -0.94 -23.21
N TYR A 113 -2.36 -0.02 -23.58
CA TYR A 113 -2.58 1.00 -24.58
C TYR A 113 -2.41 0.42 -25.98
N VAL A 114 -3.35 0.76 -26.86
CA VAL A 114 -3.29 0.46 -28.30
C VAL A 114 -3.17 1.80 -29.03
N PRO A 115 -2.02 2.12 -29.63
CA PRO A 115 -1.84 3.36 -30.37
C PRO A 115 -2.82 3.48 -31.55
N PRO A 116 -3.08 4.72 -32.03
CA PRO A 116 -3.83 4.92 -33.27
C PRO A 116 -3.23 4.11 -34.42
N GLY A 117 -4.09 3.44 -35.20
CA GLY A 117 -3.68 2.62 -36.33
C GLY A 117 -4.68 1.52 -36.66
N GLN A 118 -4.31 0.62 -37.56
CA GLN A 118 -5.17 -0.44 -38.10
C GLN A 118 -5.79 -1.31 -36.99
N LEU A 119 -4.98 -1.72 -35.99
CA LEU A 119 -5.48 -2.54 -34.88
C LEU A 119 -6.57 -1.81 -34.08
N ALA A 120 -6.34 -0.55 -33.72
CA ALA A 120 -7.32 0.25 -32.98
C ALA A 120 -8.64 0.41 -33.77
N GLU A 121 -8.56 0.64 -35.08
CA GLU A 121 -9.73 0.74 -35.96
C GLU A 121 -10.48 -0.59 -36.09
N GLN A 122 -9.77 -1.72 -36.19
CA GLN A 122 -10.38 -3.06 -36.24
C GLN A 122 -11.10 -3.41 -34.93
N LEU A 123 -10.49 -3.08 -33.79
CA LEU A 123 -11.11 -3.27 -32.47
C LEU A 123 -12.34 -2.37 -32.30
N ARG A 124 -12.24 -1.08 -32.69
CA ARG A 124 -13.34 -0.10 -32.62
C ARG A 124 -14.52 -0.48 -33.50
N SER A 125 -14.26 -0.99 -34.70
CA SER A 125 -15.29 -1.43 -35.65
C SER A 125 -15.84 -2.83 -35.35
N GLY A 126 -15.32 -3.53 -34.34
CA GLY A 126 -15.74 -4.90 -34.01
C GLY A 126 -15.41 -5.94 -35.07
N LYS A 127 -14.43 -5.67 -35.96
CA LYS A 127 -14.00 -6.61 -37.01
C LYS A 127 -13.34 -7.87 -36.44
N ILE A 128 -12.74 -7.75 -35.25
CA ILE A 128 -12.13 -8.87 -34.52
C ILE A 128 -13.20 -9.49 -33.63
N THR A 129 -13.80 -10.60 -34.07
CA THR A 129 -14.92 -11.26 -33.37
C THR A 129 -14.53 -12.56 -32.66
N GLY A 130 -13.40 -13.16 -33.05
CA GLY A 130 -12.85 -14.37 -32.44
C GLY A 130 -12.21 -14.14 -31.06
N GLU A 131 -11.86 -15.23 -30.38
CA GLU A 131 -11.08 -15.15 -29.15
C GLU A 131 -9.66 -14.66 -29.44
N VAL A 132 -9.19 -13.68 -28.66
CA VAL A 132 -7.81 -13.20 -28.71
C VAL A 132 -7.11 -13.56 -27.42
N THR A 133 -5.80 -13.76 -27.48
CA THR A 133 -4.97 -13.99 -26.30
C THR A 133 -4.03 -12.82 -26.10
N LEU A 134 -4.11 -12.19 -24.94
CA LEU A 134 -3.22 -11.12 -24.53
C LEU A 134 -2.07 -11.70 -23.73
N LYS A 135 -0.82 -11.49 -24.16
CA LYS A 135 0.37 -11.90 -23.40
C LYS A 135 1.28 -10.72 -23.16
N ALA A 136 1.73 -10.55 -21.94
CA ALA A 136 2.74 -9.56 -21.58
C ALA A 136 3.66 -10.07 -20.48
N ALA A 137 4.96 -9.93 -20.70
CA ALA A 137 6.01 -10.20 -19.74
C ALA A 137 6.67 -8.87 -19.35
N MET A 138 6.37 -8.39 -18.14
CA MET A 138 7.06 -7.25 -17.53
C MET A 138 7.74 -7.70 -16.24
N ASP A 139 8.87 -7.07 -15.93
CA ASP A 139 9.59 -7.26 -14.67
C ASP A 139 10.02 -5.89 -14.10
N TRP A 140 10.15 -5.81 -12.78
CA TRP A 140 10.87 -4.71 -12.15
C TRP A 140 12.36 -4.95 -12.30
N GLU A 141 13.06 -4.05 -12.98
CA GLU A 141 14.50 -4.14 -13.17
C GLU A 141 15.23 -2.96 -12.55
N ARG A 142 16.43 -3.24 -12.03
CA ARG A 142 17.39 -2.20 -11.66
C ARG A 142 18.05 -1.69 -12.93
N LYS A 143 17.83 -0.43 -13.28
CA LYS A 143 18.53 0.26 -14.37
C LYS A 143 19.34 1.43 -13.82
N THR A 144 20.52 1.65 -14.41
CA THR A 144 21.36 2.80 -14.10
C THR A 144 20.89 3.99 -14.92
N ALA A 145 20.54 5.07 -14.24
CA ALA A 145 20.32 6.38 -14.83
C ALA A 145 21.61 7.21 -14.77
N VAL A 146 21.78 8.14 -15.70
CA VAL A 146 23.00 8.97 -15.81
C VAL A 146 22.64 10.44 -15.60
N ASN A 147 23.36 11.08 -14.68
CA ASN A 147 23.36 12.52 -14.52
C ASN A 147 24.58 13.11 -15.23
N CYS A 148 24.37 14.08 -16.13
CA CYS A 148 25.47 14.77 -16.82
C CYS A 148 25.63 16.20 -16.30
N TYR A 149 26.87 16.63 -16.11
CA TYR A 149 27.21 17.95 -15.60
C TYR A 149 28.17 18.67 -16.55
N ALA A 150 27.80 19.86 -17.01
CA ALA A 150 28.65 20.72 -17.82
C ALA A 150 29.01 21.99 -17.03
N LEU A 151 30.27 22.11 -16.60
CA LEU A 151 30.76 23.32 -15.92
C LEU A 151 31.39 24.29 -16.92
N ILE A 152 30.78 25.46 -17.06
CA ILE A 152 31.34 26.62 -17.73
C ILE A 152 32.06 27.47 -16.68
N ARG A 153 33.36 27.70 -16.91
CA ARG A 153 34.18 28.52 -16.01
C ARG A 153 33.84 29.98 -16.19
N ARG A 154 33.96 30.76 -15.11
CA ARG A 154 33.87 32.22 -15.21
C ARG A 154 34.98 32.78 -16.10
N THR A 155 34.73 33.93 -16.71
CA THR A 155 35.78 34.72 -17.36
C THR A 155 36.83 35.10 -16.32
N THR A 156 38.06 34.61 -16.47
CA THR A 156 39.19 35.10 -15.68
C THR A 156 39.49 36.52 -16.14
N LEU A 157 39.23 37.53 -15.30
CA LEU A 157 39.87 38.83 -15.45
C LEU A 157 41.37 38.59 -15.59
N ALA A 158 41.93 38.99 -16.73
CA ALA A 158 43.35 38.86 -17.01
C ALA A 158 44.14 39.43 -15.81
N SER A 159 45.00 38.58 -15.26
CA SER A 159 46.06 38.96 -14.33
C SER A 159 46.83 40.15 -14.93
N GLY A 160 46.63 41.36 -14.38
CA GLY A 160 47.35 42.56 -14.80
C GLY A 160 46.66 43.92 -14.64
N GLY A 161 45.41 44.00 -14.18
CA GLY A 161 44.71 45.28 -13.96
C GLY A 161 44.59 45.64 -12.48
N THR A 162 45.12 46.80 -12.12
CA THR A 162 45.10 47.45 -10.80
C THR A 162 43.81 47.26 -9.99
N GLU A 163 43.99 47.09 -8.68
CA GLU A 163 43.01 47.33 -7.61
C GLU A 163 41.81 48.18 -8.07
N TYR A 164 40.60 47.64 -7.95
CA TYR A 164 39.36 48.41 -7.91
C TYR A 164 39.38 49.34 -6.68
N LYS A 165 40.10 50.46 -6.77
CA LYS A 165 40.25 51.41 -5.65
C LYS A 165 39.16 52.47 -5.57
N ASN A 166 38.27 52.59 -6.55
CA ASN A 166 37.22 53.63 -6.55
C ASN A 166 35.85 53.14 -7.05
N SER A 167 35.27 52.12 -6.40
CA SER A 167 33.82 51.88 -6.46
C SER A 167 33.21 52.18 -5.08
N PRO A 168 32.18 53.05 -4.96
CA PRO A 168 31.60 53.42 -3.65
C PRO A 168 30.80 52.29 -2.99
N THR A 169 30.66 51.14 -3.65
CA THR A 169 29.97 49.97 -3.09
C THR A 169 30.99 48.95 -2.63
N LYS A 170 31.21 48.89 -1.31
CA LYS A 170 31.84 47.74 -0.65
C LYS A 170 31.14 46.46 -1.14
N LEU A 171 31.85 45.62 -1.89
CA LEU A 171 31.50 44.20 -2.00
C LEU A 171 31.39 43.66 -0.56
N PRO A 172 30.36 42.86 -0.22
CA PRO A 172 30.28 42.25 1.10
C PRO A 172 31.58 41.52 1.41
N GLN A 173 32.10 41.67 2.64
CA GLN A 173 33.33 41.07 3.17
C GLN A 173 33.25 39.53 3.27
N SER A 174 32.90 38.84 2.20
CA SER A 174 33.09 37.41 2.04
C SER A 174 34.30 37.21 1.12
N SER A 175 35.46 36.92 1.72
CA SER A 175 36.70 36.53 1.05
C SER A 175 36.62 35.18 0.32
N ALA A 176 35.47 34.50 0.35
CA ALA A 176 35.26 33.21 -0.29
C ALA A 176 34.76 33.34 -1.74
N PRO A 177 35.26 32.52 -2.69
CA PRO A 177 34.79 32.53 -4.07
C PRO A 177 33.30 32.15 -4.17
N PRO A 178 32.55 32.68 -5.17
CA PRO A 178 31.12 32.43 -5.32
C PRO A 178 30.82 30.95 -5.64
N GLY A 179 29.59 30.52 -5.35
CA GLY A 179 29.11 29.21 -5.78
C GLY A 179 28.79 29.19 -7.27
N ALA A 180 28.53 28.02 -7.83
CA ALA A 180 28.05 27.90 -9.21
C ALA A 180 26.55 28.19 -9.31
N LEU A 181 26.17 28.86 -10.39
CA LEU A 181 24.77 28.94 -10.84
C LEU A 181 24.44 27.63 -11.54
N VAL A 182 23.38 26.94 -11.13
CA VAL A 182 22.97 25.67 -11.71
C VAL A 182 21.74 25.89 -12.60
N ILE A 183 21.80 25.45 -13.85
CA ILE A 183 20.65 25.33 -14.73
C ILE A 183 20.28 23.85 -14.80
N SER A 184 19.08 23.49 -14.37
CA SER A 184 18.61 22.09 -14.42
C SER A 184 17.70 21.87 -15.63
N VAL A 185 17.97 20.80 -16.37
CA VAL A 185 17.14 20.33 -17.48
C VAL A 185 16.97 18.80 -17.39
N PRO A 186 15.81 18.25 -17.77
CA PRO A 186 15.62 16.80 -17.82
C PRO A 186 16.47 16.17 -18.93
N LEU A 187 17.01 14.98 -18.66
CA LEU A 187 17.57 14.06 -19.66
C LEU A 187 16.61 12.90 -19.92
N ASP A 188 15.82 12.51 -18.91
CA ASP A 188 14.78 11.49 -19.03
C ASP A 188 13.40 12.08 -19.40
N ALA A 189 12.50 11.20 -19.80
CA ALA A 189 11.11 11.53 -20.08
C ALA A 189 10.16 10.58 -19.35
N GLY A 190 9.07 11.14 -18.81
CA GLY A 190 7.98 10.37 -18.21
C GLY A 190 6.91 10.07 -19.26
N CYS A 191 6.33 8.86 -19.20
CA CYS A 191 5.10 8.52 -19.89
C CYS A 191 4.31 7.50 -19.08
N LEU A 192 2.98 7.59 -19.10
CA LEU A 192 2.14 6.58 -18.44
C LEU A 192 2.15 5.24 -19.16
N VAL A 193 2.63 5.21 -20.41
CA VAL A 193 2.91 4.01 -21.19
C VAL A 193 4.42 3.97 -21.43
N PRO A 194 5.22 3.31 -20.57
CA PRO A 194 6.67 3.47 -20.53
C PRO A 194 7.39 3.20 -21.86
N ASP A 195 6.93 2.20 -22.61
CA ASP A 195 7.52 1.81 -23.91
C ASP A 195 7.32 2.88 -25.01
N LEU A 196 6.42 3.85 -24.79
CA LEU A 196 6.11 4.96 -25.69
C LEU A 196 6.48 6.32 -25.05
N ALA A 197 7.51 6.34 -24.20
CA ALA A 197 8.02 7.55 -23.56
C ALA A 197 8.91 8.40 -24.49
N TYR A 198 8.35 8.89 -25.59
CA TYR A 198 9.10 9.72 -26.56
C TYR A 198 9.57 11.06 -25.97
N GLY A 199 8.70 11.75 -25.22
CA GLY A 199 9.05 12.90 -24.38
C GLY A 199 9.57 14.14 -25.10
N ALA A 200 9.03 14.48 -26.27
CA ALA A 200 9.53 15.60 -27.08
C ALA A 200 9.52 16.95 -26.33
N SER A 201 8.50 17.21 -25.52
CA SER A 201 8.42 18.42 -24.68
C SER A 201 9.57 18.52 -23.66
N GLN A 202 10.00 17.40 -23.08
CA GLN A 202 11.13 17.32 -22.15
C GLN A 202 12.47 17.39 -22.90
N ALA A 203 12.57 16.72 -24.05
CA ALA A 203 13.76 16.76 -24.90
C ALA A 203 14.07 18.18 -25.40
N ALA A 204 13.06 19.02 -25.61
CA ALA A 204 13.24 20.44 -25.94
C ALA A 204 14.01 21.20 -24.84
N GLN A 205 13.81 20.85 -23.56
CA GLN A 205 14.55 21.44 -22.44
C GLN A 205 16.01 20.99 -22.44
N ALA A 206 16.26 19.71 -22.70
CA ALA A 206 17.61 19.19 -22.86
C ALA A 206 18.33 19.90 -24.03
N ALA A 207 17.65 20.10 -25.15
CA ALA A 207 18.18 20.84 -26.30
C ALA A 207 18.49 22.30 -25.94
N ALA A 208 17.62 22.97 -25.18
CA ALA A 208 17.88 24.31 -24.65
C ALA A 208 19.11 24.33 -23.72
N GLY A 209 19.27 23.33 -22.85
CA GLY A 209 20.45 23.16 -22.00
C GLY A 209 21.74 23.03 -22.83
N LEU A 210 21.73 22.22 -23.88
CA LEU A 210 22.88 22.08 -24.80
C LEU A 210 23.19 23.38 -25.55
N ALA A 211 22.17 24.10 -26.00
CA ALA A 211 22.34 25.40 -26.64
C ALA A 211 22.97 26.42 -25.68
N LEU A 212 22.52 26.43 -24.41
CA LEU A 212 23.11 27.24 -23.35
C LEU A 212 24.58 26.89 -23.09
N VAL A 213 24.94 25.60 -23.08
CA VAL A 213 26.34 25.19 -22.94
C VAL A 213 27.20 25.76 -24.07
N ARG A 214 26.73 25.68 -25.32
CA ARG A 214 27.48 26.23 -26.49
C ARG A 214 27.65 27.73 -26.38
N ASP A 215 26.56 28.44 -26.10
CA ASP A 215 26.56 29.90 -26.02
C ASP A 215 27.42 30.42 -24.85
N LEU A 216 27.25 29.84 -23.66
CA LEU A 216 28.04 30.22 -22.47
C LEU A 216 29.51 29.80 -22.60
N SER A 217 29.83 28.76 -23.38
CA SER A 217 31.22 28.42 -23.67
C SER A 217 31.89 29.43 -24.60
N ALA A 218 31.13 30.02 -25.53
CA ALA A 218 31.63 31.07 -26.43
C ALA A 218 31.68 32.43 -25.72
N ASN A 219 30.69 32.71 -24.87
CA ASN A 219 30.54 33.96 -24.12
C ASN A 219 30.34 33.66 -22.62
N PRO A 220 31.43 33.32 -21.89
CA PRO A 220 31.32 32.98 -20.47
C PRO A 220 30.90 34.18 -19.61
N LEU A 221 30.23 33.88 -18.50
CA LEU A 221 29.78 34.87 -17.53
C LEU A 221 30.85 35.15 -16.46
N ASP A 222 30.65 36.17 -15.65
CA ASP A 222 31.54 36.48 -14.51
C ASP A 222 31.39 35.49 -13.34
N ARG A 223 30.42 34.57 -13.45
CA ARG A 223 30.14 33.50 -12.48
C ARG A 223 30.24 32.13 -13.13
N PRO A 224 30.70 31.11 -12.38
CA PRO A 224 30.70 29.74 -12.87
C PRO A 224 29.26 29.24 -13.04
N VAL A 225 28.99 28.56 -14.15
CA VAL A 225 27.68 27.99 -14.46
C VAL A 225 27.79 26.48 -14.63
N ILE A 226 26.86 25.74 -14.05
CA ILE A 226 26.69 24.32 -14.30
C ILE A 226 25.37 24.12 -15.04
N VAL A 227 25.41 23.42 -16.18
CA VAL A 227 24.19 22.85 -16.77
C VAL A 227 24.11 21.38 -16.35
N PHE A 228 23.06 21.05 -15.60
CA PHE A 228 22.77 19.75 -15.05
C PHE A 228 21.67 19.08 -15.87
N PHE A 229 21.97 17.90 -16.42
CA PHE A 229 21.04 17.05 -17.16
C PHE A 229 20.68 15.83 -16.30
N GLY A 230 19.44 15.77 -15.80
CA GLY A 230 18.99 14.73 -14.85
C GLY A 230 18.36 13.51 -15.51
N GLY A 231 18.86 12.30 -15.24
CA GLY A 231 18.47 11.07 -15.98
C GLY A 231 17.42 10.16 -15.34
N ALA A 232 16.64 10.63 -14.36
CA ALA A 232 15.60 9.84 -13.67
C ALA A 232 14.64 10.72 -12.85
N ASP A 233 14.41 11.97 -13.24
CA ASP A 233 13.53 12.84 -12.47
C ASP A 233 12.05 12.43 -12.57
N SER A 234 11.67 11.65 -13.59
CA SER A 234 10.35 11.05 -13.74
C SER A 234 9.97 10.07 -12.62
N ILE A 235 10.90 9.71 -11.71
CA ILE A 235 10.61 8.86 -10.55
C ILE A 235 11.07 9.62 -9.32
N GLN A 236 10.12 10.20 -8.57
CA GLN A 236 10.40 10.87 -7.30
C GLN A 236 11.59 11.87 -7.33
N MET A 237 11.80 12.57 -8.47
CA MET A 237 12.93 13.48 -8.69
C MET A 237 14.29 12.88 -8.32
N LEU A 238 14.51 11.61 -8.66
CA LEU A 238 15.70 10.88 -8.22
C LEU A 238 17.01 11.50 -8.70
N ALA A 239 17.06 12.06 -9.92
CA ALA A 239 18.26 12.68 -10.43
C ALA A 239 18.61 13.95 -9.65
N THR A 240 17.62 14.82 -9.41
CA THR A 240 17.74 16.04 -8.62
C THR A 240 18.09 15.75 -7.15
N ARG A 241 17.50 14.71 -6.54
CA ARG A 241 17.85 14.26 -5.18
C ARG A 241 19.31 13.81 -5.11
N ASN A 242 19.77 13.00 -6.07
CA ASN A 242 21.16 12.54 -6.10
C ASN A 242 22.14 13.69 -6.36
N MET A 243 21.77 14.68 -7.18
CA MET A 243 22.56 15.90 -7.35
C MET A 243 22.73 16.63 -6.01
N PHE A 244 21.65 16.83 -5.25
CA PHE A 244 21.74 17.50 -3.96
C PHE A 244 22.47 16.68 -2.88
N LEU A 245 22.29 15.36 -2.85
CA LEU A 245 23.08 14.47 -1.98
C LEU A 245 24.58 14.56 -2.31
N ALA A 246 24.96 14.81 -3.56
CA ALA A 246 26.37 14.93 -3.94
C ALA A 246 26.93 16.36 -3.75
N LEU A 247 26.19 17.39 -4.15
CA LEU A 247 26.69 18.78 -4.23
C LEU A 247 26.18 19.69 -3.10
N GLY A 248 25.09 19.32 -2.44
CA GLY A 248 24.48 20.04 -1.34
C GLY A 248 24.92 19.55 0.05
N ASP A 249 25.25 18.27 0.18
CA ASP A 249 25.71 17.66 1.43
C ASP A 249 27.26 17.63 1.54
N PRO A 250 27.85 17.86 2.73
CA PRO A 250 29.28 17.70 2.98
C PRO A 250 29.79 16.26 2.73
N PRO A 251 30.98 16.07 2.13
CA PRO A 251 31.57 14.74 1.89
C PRO A 251 31.78 13.90 3.15
N GLY A 252 32.05 14.51 4.31
CA GLY A 252 32.28 13.82 5.57
C GLY A 252 31.12 12.92 6.03
N ILE A 253 29.90 13.18 5.56
CA ILE A 253 28.73 12.31 5.79
C ILE A 253 28.93 10.96 5.06
N TRP A 254 29.36 11.01 3.81
CA TRP A 254 29.56 9.83 2.95
C TRP A 254 30.82 9.06 3.31
N GLU A 255 31.88 9.75 3.73
CA GLU A 255 33.12 9.12 4.18
C GLU A 255 32.95 8.25 5.44
N LYS A 256 32.08 8.68 6.37
CA LYS A 256 31.71 7.88 7.54
C LYS A 256 31.03 6.58 7.11
N GLU A 257 30.05 6.65 6.21
CA GLU A 257 29.37 5.47 5.69
C GLU A 257 30.33 4.56 4.90
N LEU A 258 31.24 5.13 4.10
CA LEU A 258 32.27 4.37 3.38
C LEU A 258 33.17 3.57 4.33
N LYS A 259 33.53 4.13 5.48
CA LYS A 259 34.34 3.43 6.50
C LYS A 259 33.60 2.23 7.11
N GLU A 260 32.32 2.40 7.42
CA GLU A 260 31.46 1.33 7.90
C GLU A 260 31.27 0.24 6.84
N LEU A 261 31.02 0.64 5.60
CA LEU A 261 30.83 -0.26 4.46
C LEU A 261 32.09 -1.06 4.14
N GLY A 262 33.26 -0.43 4.19
CA GLY A 262 34.55 -1.11 3.98
C GLY A 262 34.80 -2.22 5.01
N SER A 263 34.31 -2.03 6.25
CA SER A 263 34.34 -3.08 7.28
C SER A 263 33.38 -4.22 6.91
N LYS A 264 32.13 -3.91 6.52
CA LYS A 264 31.14 -4.91 6.09
C LYS A 264 31.61 -5.73 4.88
N GLN A 265 32.23 -5.09 3.89
CA GLN A 265 32.74 -5.75 2.69
C GLN A 265 33.91 -6.70 2.99
N ARG A 266 34.85 -6.28 3.84
CA ARG A 266 35.95 -7.15 4.29
C ARG A 266 35.40 -8.40 4.99
N LEU A 267 34.48 -8.20 5.92
CA LEU A 267 33.83 -9.28 6.66
C LEU A 267 33.07 -10.24 5.73
N ALA A 268 32.33 -9.72 4.74
CA ALA A 268 31.61 -10.54 3.76
C ALA A 268 32.56 -11.34 2.85
N ASN A 269 33.68 -10.75 2.41
CA ASN A 269 34.69 -11.45 1.59
C ASN A 269 35.38 -12.58 2.37
N GLU A 270 35.73 -12.35 3.64
CA GLU A 270 36.25 -13.40 4.51
C GLU A 270 35.26 -14.56 4.68
N ASP A 271 33.97 -14.25 4.79
CA ASP A 271 32.91 -15.25 4.91
C ASP A 271 32.76 -16.07 3.63
N VAL A 272 32.86 -15.44 2.46
CA VAL A 272 32.86 -16.13 1.15
C VAL A 272 34.01 -17.14 1.07
N GLU A 273 35.24 -16.73 1.37
CA GLU A 273 36.41 -17.60 1.28
C GLU A 273 36.31 -18.78 2.26
N ARG A 274 35.87 -18.52 3.49
CA ARG A 274 35.64 -19.59 4.49
C ARG A 274 34.55 -20.56 4.06
N LEU A 275 33.42 -20.07 3.57
CA LEU A 275 32.31 -20.92 3.11
C LEU A 275 32.70 -21.74 1.88
N ARG A 276 33.48 -21.18 0.94
CA ARG A 276 34.01 -21.94 -0.22
C ARG A 276 34.90 -23.11 0.21
N ALA A 277 35.78 -22.89 1.18
CA ALA A 277 36.64 -23.96 1.71
C ALA A 277 35.84 -25.08 2.38
N LEU A 278 34.66 -24.76 2.93
CA LEU A 278 33.77 -25.69 3.63
C LEU A 278 32.65 -26.27 2.75
N ALA A 279 32.50 -25.79 1.50
CA ALA A 279 31.37 -26.15 0.63
C ALA A 279 31.32 -27.63 0.26
N ASN A 280 32.50 -28.27 0.10
CA ASN A 280 32.60 -29.68 -0.25
C ASN A 280 32.45 -30.62 0.95
N ASP A 281 32.74 -30.13 2.16
CA ASP A 281 32.73 -30.93 3.38
C ASP A 281 32.31 -30.06 4.59
N PRO A 282 30.99 -29.88 4.80
CA PRO A 282 30.46 -29.07 5.90
C PRO A 282 30.79 -29.64 7.29
N SER A 283 31.19 -30.92 7.38
CA SER A 283 31.50 -31.56 8.65
C SER A 283 32.74 -30.97 9.35
N LYS A 284 33.60 -30.30 8.57
CA LYS A 284 34.83 -29.62 9.03
C LYS A 284 34.60 -28.21 9.59
N ILE A 285 33.36 -27.74 9.67
CA ILE A 285 33.04 -26.45 10.28
C ILE A 285 33.43 -26.48 11.77
N ASP A 286 34.17 -25.46 12.21
CA ASP A 286 34.55 -25.28 13.61
C ASP A 286 33.60 -24.26 14.30
N PRO A 287 32.80 -24.67 15.30
CA PRO A 287 31.88 -23.77 16.00
C PRO A 287 32.53 -22.53 16.64
N LEU A 288 33.79 -22.59 17.04
CA LEU A 288 34.49 -21.47 17.67
C LEU A 288 34.99 -20.48 16.62
N ASN A 289 35.59 -20.98 15.55
CA ASN A 289 36.21 -20.16 14.52
C ASN A 289 35.23 -19.67 13.44
N ASN A 290 34.12 -20.39 13.23
CA ASN A 290 33.16 -20.11 12.15
C ASN A 290 31.82 -19.52 12.61
N ARG A 291 31.76 -18.88 13.78
CA ARG A 291 30.52 -18.34 14.37
C ARG A 291 29.67 -17.50 13.41
N ARG A 292 30.27 -16.61 12.61
CA ARG A 292 29.55 -15.76 11.65
C ARG A 292 28.95 -16.55 10.49
N GLN A 293 29.71 -17.50 9.95
CA GLN A 293 29.24 -18.36 8.86
C GLN A 293 28.12 -19.27 9.34
N ILE A 294 28.24 -19.81 10.56
CA ILE A 294 27.20 -20.59 11.22
C ILE A 294 25.94 -19.75 11.44
N ASP A 295 26.05 -18.53 11.96
CA ASP A 295 24.89 -17.65 12.16
C ASP A 295 24.13 -17.41 10.84
N ARG A 296 24.86 -17.14 9.74
CA ARG A 296 24.26 -16.95 8.42
C ARG A 296 23.54 -18.20 7.91
N ILE A 297 24.20 -19.36 8.00
CA ILE A 297 23.60 -20.65 7.61
C ILE A 297 22.35 -20.95 8.45
N VAL A 298 22.45 -20.78 9.78
CA VAL A 298 21.37 -21.04 10.72
C VAL A 298 20.18 -20.12 10.46
N ARG A 299 20.39 -18.83 10.17
CA ARG A 299 19.29 -17.92 9.80
C ARG A 299 18.56 -18.35 8.54
N LEU A 300 19.26 -18.87 7.53
CA LEU A 300 18.62 -19.42 6.32
C LEU A 300 17.78 -20.65 6.65
N ILE A 301 18.31 -21.55 7.50
CA ILE A 301 17.58 -22.74 7.96
C ILE A 301 16.36 -22.32 8.79
N GLU A 302 16.50 -21.38 9.72
CA GLU A 302 15.39 -20.88 10.55
C GLU A 302 14.32 -20.18 9.71
N THR A 303 14.70 -19.48 8.64
CA THR A 303 13.77 -18.89 7.68
C THR A 303 12.96 -19.96 6.96
N ASP A 304 13.62 -21.00 6.44
CA ASP A 304 12.93 -22.10 5.76
C ASP A 304 12.03 -22.90 6.74
N ILE A 305 12.47 -23.12 7.99
CA ILE A 305 11.64 -23.72 9.06
C ILE A 305 10.39 -22.88 9.28
N ALA A 306 10.53 -21.56 9.40
CA ALA A 306 9.38 -20.68 9.64
C ALA A 306 8.37 -20.72 8.49
N LEU A 307 8.84 -20.77 7.24
CA LEU A 307 7.99 -20.86 6.05
C LEU A 307 7.29 -22.22 5.94
N GLU A 308 8.00 -23.32 6.19
CA GLU A 308 7.43 -24.68 6.15
C GLU A 308 6.43 -24.91 7.28
N GLN A 309 6.75 -24.44 8.49
CA GLN A 309 5.85 -24.50 9.63
C GLN A 309 4.56 -23.71 9.35
N ASP A 310 4.68 -22.53 8.75
CA ASP A 310 3.53 -21.73 8.33
C ASP A 310 2.65 -22.46 7.30
N GLU A 311 3.27 -23.09 6.29
CA GLU A 311 2.55 -23.89 5.30
C GLU A 311 1.89 -25.13 5.90
N LEU A 312 2.57 -25.82 6.82
CA LEU A 312 2.05 -26.99 7.53
C LEU A 312 0.85 -26.62 8.40
N PHE A 313 0.91 -25.52 9.15
CA PHE A 313 -0.23 -25.03 9.93
C PHE A 313 -1.41 -24.69 9.02
N ARG A 314 -1.17 -24.09 7.85
CA ARG A 314 -2.21 -23.79 6.86
C ARG A 314 -2.82 -25.07 6.26
N SER A 315 -2.02 -26.09 5.96
CA SER A 315 -2.50 -27.38 5.42
C SER A 315 -3.38 -28.10 6.43
N ARG A 316 -2.91 -28.23 7.69
CA ARG A 316 -3.68 -28.89 8.76
C ARG A 316 -5.02 -28.19 9.01
N ARG A 317 -5.03 -26.86 9.03
CA ARG A 317 -6.26 -26.04 9.12
C ARG A 317 -7.21 -26.19 7.93
N ARG A 318 -6.75 -26.71 6.80
CA ARG A 318 -7.58 -26.96 5.60
C ARG A 318 -8.20 -28.34 5.64
N ASN A 319 -7.48 -29.34 6.15
CA ASN A 319 -7.94 -30.73 6.21
C ASN A 319 -8.93 -31.00 7.35
N ASP A 320 -8.83 -30.30 8.49
CA ASP A 320 -9.89 -30.35 9.53
C ASP A 320 -11.28 -30.00 8.94
N VAL A 321 -11.31 -29.16 7.90
CA VAL A 321 -12.55 -28.74 7.24
C VAL A 321 -13.07 -29.79 6.25
N SER A 322 -12.19 -30.54 5.57
CA SER A 322 -12.62 -31.55 4.59
C SER A 322 -13.01 -32.88 5.21
N SER A 323 -12.50 -33.22 6.40
CA SER A 323 -12.88 -34.44 7.13
C SER A 323 -14.28 -34.38 7.76
N GLU A 324 -14.81 -33.19 8.04
CA GLU A 324 -16.19 -33.04 8.52
C GLU A 324 -17.22 -33.08 7.37
N ASP A 325 -16.85 -32.69 6.15
CA ASP A 325 -17.76 -32.70 4.98
C ASP A 325 -17.96 -34.09 4.34
N VAL A 326 -17.09 -35.08 4.64
CA VAL A 326 -17.19 -36.45 4.08
C VAL A 326 -18.02 -37.40 4.96
N GLY A 327 -18.42 -36.97 6.17
CA GLY A 327 -19.25 -37.78 7.08
C GLY A 327 -20.74 -37.88 6.72
N ALA A 328 -21.23 -37.10 5.76
CA ALA A 328 -22.63 -37.04 5.40
C ALA A 328 -22.89 -37.62 4.00
N THR A 329 -22.67 -38.93 3.81
CA THR A 329 -23.15 -39.63 2.61
C THR A 329 -23.59 -41.07 2.95
N ILE A 330 -24.91 -41.23 3.01
CA ILE A 330 -25.72 -42.43 2.70
C ILE A 330 -25.50 -43.67 3.58
N ALA A 331 -26.42 -43.86 4.54
CA ALA A 331 -26.92 -45.19 4.88
C ALA A 331 -28.45 -45.19 4.69
N SER A 332 -28.91 -45.84 3.63
CA SER A 332 -30.33 -46.12 3.38
C SER A 332 -30.87 -47.12 4.41
N PRO A 333 -32.14 -47.02 4.85
CA PRO A 333 -32.71 -47.97 5.79
C PRO A 333 -33.32 -49.16 5.04
N SER A 334 -32.88 -50.37 5.35
CA SER A 334 -33.64 -51.58 5.02
C SER A 334 -33.45 -52.70 6.06
N SER A 335 -34.58 -52.99 6.72
CA SER A 335 -35.12 -54.31 7.12
C SER A 335 -34.40 -55.21 8.14
N VAL A 336 -35.09 -55.39 9.27
CA VAL A 336 -35.55 -56.66 9.92
C VAL A 336 -34.51 -57.76 10.22
N GLY A 337 -34.46 -58.19 11.49
CA GLY A 337 -33.99 -59.52 11.88
C GLY A 337 -33.60 -59.64 13.37
N GLU A 338 -34.41 -60.38 14.12
CA GLU A 338 -34.27 -60.76 15.54
C GLU A 338 -32.95 -61.46 15.91
N THR A 339 -32.44 -61.30 17.15
CA THR A 339 -32.40 -62.35 18.22
C THR A 339 -31.53 -61.97 19.44
N ILE A 340 -32.14 -62.01 20.63
CA ILE A 340 -31.77 -62.72 21.90
C ILE A 340 -30.28 -62.68 22.31
N ALA A 341 -29.83 -61.87 23.29
CA ALA A 341 -29.90 -61.98 24.78
C ALA A 341 -28.46 -62.19 25.39
N PRO A 342 -28.26 -62.26 26.72
CA PRO A 342 -27.72 -61.14 27.52
C PRO A 342 -26.48 -61.53 28.35
N ASP A 343 -25.84 -60.57 29.03
CA ASP A 343 -25.25 -60.71 30.39
C ASP A 343 -24.53 -59.38 30.75
N ALA A 344 -24.99 -58.63 31.76
CA ALA A 344 -24.85 -58.82 33.21
C ALA A 344 -23.56 -58.16 33.74
N GLY A 345 -23.72 -57.18 34.65
CA GLY A 345 -22.59 -56.57 35.36
C GLY A 345 -22.87 -55.18 35.97
N ALA A 346 -23.68 -55.15 37.02
CA ALA A 346 -24.05 -54.00 37.84
C ALA A 346 -22.84 -53.41 38.63
N VAL A 347 -22.65 -52.06 38.68
CA VAL A 347 -22.93 -51.13 39.84
C VAL A 347 -21.78 -51.03 40.88
N PRO A 348 -21.58 -49.96 41.72
CA PRO A 348 -22.05 -48.55 41.76
C PRO A 348 -20.93 -47.47 41.92
N ALA A 349 -21.41 -46.22 41.92
CA ALA A 349 -20.79 -44.97 42.35
C ALA A 349 -20.45 -44.84 43.86
N THR A 350 -19.55 -43.91 44.22
CA THR A 350 -19.61 -42.97 45.38
C THR A 350 -18.40 -42.01 45.35
N ALA A 351 -18.62 -40.69 45.31
CA ALA A 351 -18.49 -39.69 46.40
C ALA A 351 -17.04 -39.18 46.67
N LEU A 352 -16.69 -37.97 46.24
CA LEU A 352 -16.68 -36.69 47.02
C LEU A 352 -15.52 -36.55 48.04
N HIS A 353 -14.51 -35.73 47.73
CA HIS A 353 -14.18 -34.45 48.40
C HIS A 353 -12.70 -34.01 48.25
N VAL A 354 -12.53 -32.75 47.80
CA VAL A 354 -11.70 -31.65 48.35
C VAL A 354 -10.22 -31.89 48.66
N GLY A 355 -9.37 -31.02 48.10
CA GLY A 355 -8.21 -30.53 48.85
C GLY A 355 -6.93 -30.24 48.05
N SER A 356 -6.77 -28.96 47.70
CA SER A 356 -5.52 -28.18 47.82
C SER A 356 -4.24 -28.55 47.05
N ARG A 357 -3.73 -27.49 46.40
CA ARG A 357 -2.33 -27.07 46.27
C ARG A 357 -1.42 -27.89 45.35
N LEU A 358 -1.18 -27.26 44.19
CA LEU A 358 0.06 -27.34 43.43
C LEU A 358 1.28 -27.32 44.35
N VAL A 359 2.08 -28.39 44.28
CA VAL A 359 3.51 -28.39 44.57
C VAL A 359 4.16 -29.26 43.50
N TRP A 360 5.09 -28.68 42.75
CA TRP A 360 5.93 -29.38 41.78
C TRP A 360 7.24 -29.76 42.50
N PRO A 361 7.63 -31.05 42.60
CA PRO A 361 8.99 -31.42 42.96
C PRO A 361 9.77 -31.92 41.75
N SER A 362 10.82 -31.17 41.45
CA SER A 362 12.15 -31.58 40.99
C SER A 362 12.43 -33.07 40.76
N SER A 363 12.83 -33.36 39.51
CA SER A 363 14.00 -34.16 39.09
C SER A 363 14.70 -35.08 40.11
N GLN A 364 14.63 -36.39 39.87
CA GLN A 364 15.77 -37.31 39.82
C GLN A 364 15.45 -38.55 38.95
N PRO A 365 16.47 -39.18 38.33
CA PRO A 365 16.29 -40.11 37.22
C PRO A 365 16.12 -41.55 37.71
N VAL A 366 15.21 -42.30 37.09
CA VAL A 366 15.15 -43.76 37.21
C VAL A 366 15.29 -44.33 35.81
N GLU A 367 16.45 -44.93 35.55
CA GLU A 367 16.63 -45.85 34.45
C GLU A 367 15.88 -47.15 34.75
N THR A 368 14.85 -47.44 33.96
CA THR A 368 14.38 -48.81 33.75
C THR A 368 14.10 -49.02 32.27
N LYS A 369 14.93 -49.86 31.65
CA LYS A 369 14.67 -50.51 30.36
C LYS A 369 13.43 -51.40 30.52
N GLY A 370 12.47 -51.27 29.61
CA GLY A 370 11.34 -52.17 29.50
C GLY A 370 10.46 -51.76 28.33
N ASP A 371 10.36 -52.65 27.35
CA ASP A 371 9.58 -52.55 26.11
C ASP A 371 8.28 -51.74 26.21
N THR A 372 8.16 -50.73 25.35
CA THR A 372 6.86 -50.28 24.87
C THR A 372 6.93 -50.06 23.36
N SER A 373 6.35 -51.01 22.63
CA SER A 373 5.82 -50.79 21.29
C SER A 373 4.77 -49.69 21.37
N PHE A 374 5.20 -48.44 21.17
CA PHE A 374 4.28 -47.37 20.81
C PHE A 374 3.71 -47.69 19.43
N ALA A 375 2.49 -48.24 19.40
CA ALA A 375 1.68 -48.25 18.21
C ALA A 375 1.55 -46.79 17.72
N PRO A 376 1.94 -46.48 16.47
CA PRO A 376 1.89 -45.11 15.98
C PRO A 376 0.43 -44.70 15.86
N ALA A 377 0.09 -43.53 16.41
CA ALA A 377 -1.11 -42.80 16.05
C ALA A 377 -1.19 -42.77 14.52
N THR A 378 -2.29 -43.31 13.98
CA THR A 378 -2.49 -43.48 12.55
C THR A 378 -2.37 -42.13 11.84
N ALA A 379 -1.26 -41.96 11.12
CA ALA A 379 -0.97 -40.79 10.31
C ALA A 379 -1.96 -40.71 9.14
N ARG A 380 -3.09 -40.04 9.32
CA ARG A 380 -3.92 -39.53 8.22
C ARG A 380 -3.47 -38.11 7.84
N GLY A 381 -2.19 -37.94 7.56
CA GLY A 381 -1.69 -36.74 6.89
C GLY A 381 -1.69 -36.96 5.39
N THR A 382 -2.07 -35.95 4.60
CA THR A 382 -1.87 -35.98 3.14
C THR A 382 -0.37 -36.18 2.84
N THR A 383 -0.01 -36.79 1.69
CA THR A 383 1.41 -37.02 1.29
C THR A 383 2.26 -35.75 1.42
N ARG A 384 1.67 -34.57 1.15
CA ARG A 384 2.30 -33.25 1.30
C ARG A 384 2.56 -32.84 2.75
N GLU A 385 1.65 -33.11 3.68
CA GLU A 385 1.86 -32.80 5.10
C GLU A 385 2.95 -33.64 5.72
N LYS A 386 3.02 -34.93 5.33
CA LYS A 386 4.12 -35.80 5.74
C LYS A 386 5.46 -35.26 5.21
N GLN A 387 5.52 -34.89 3.92
CA GLN A 387 6.70 -34.28 3.33
C GLN A 387 7.13 -32.98 4.05
N LEU A 388 6.19 -32.09 4.38
CA LEU A 388 6.48 -30.85 5.11
C LEU A 388 6.97 -31.12 6.54
N ALA A 389 6.37 -32.10 7.23
CA ALA A 389 6.80 -32.48 8.58
C ALA A 389 8.18 -33.14 8.58
N ASP A 390 8.44 -34.08 7.66
CA ASP A 390 9.74 -34.74 7.51
C ASP A 390 10.83 -33.72 7.19
N ARG A 391 10.52 -32.74 6.34
CA ARG A 391 11.43 -31.64 5.99
C ARG A 391 11.70 -30.72 7.17
N GLN A 392 10.69 -30.37 7.97
CA GLN A 392 10.87 -29.59 9.20
C GLN A 392 11.81 -30.30 10.20
N VAL A 393 11.70 -31.63 10.32
CA VAL A 393 12.60 -32.45 11.15
C VAL A 393 14.03 -32.39 10.61
N LEU A 394 14.21 -32.58 9.30
CA LEU A 394 15.51 -32.46 8.64
C LEU A 394 16.16 -31.10 8.89
N LEU A 395 15.42 -30.00 8.71
CA LEU A 395 15.93 -28.64 8.95
C LEU A 395 16.31 -28.41 10.41
N SER A 396 15.52 -28.95 11.34
CA SER A 396 15.82 -28.85 12.78
C SER A 396 17.09 -29.63 13.15
N GLN A 397 17.30 -30.80 12.54
CA GLN A 397 18.54 -31.58 12.68
C GLN A 397 19.74 -30.84 12.10
N LEU A 398 19.61 -30.26 10.90
CA LEU A 398 20.67 -29.43 10.29
C LEU A 398 21.04 -28.26 11.19
N ARG A 399 20.06 -27.50 11.67
CA ARG A 399 20.27 -26.38 12.61
C ARG A 399 21.06 -26.82 13.83
N TYR A 400 20.66 -27.93 14.46
CA TYR A 400 21.37 -28.47 15.62
C TYR A 400 22.81 -28.90 15.28
N CYS A 401 23.01 -29.58 14.14
CA CYS A 401 24.33 -30.04 13.72
C CYS A 401 25.27 -28.86 13.43
N PHE A 402 24.84 -27.84 12.68
CA PHE A 402 25.66 -26.65 12.43
C PHE A 402 26.03 -25.88 13.71
N MET A 403 25.13 -25.84 14.70
CA MET A 403 25.37 -25.10 15.95
C MET A 403 26.25 -25.86 16.95
N GLN A 404 26.06 -27.19 17.08
CA GLN A 404 26.59 -27.96 18.21
C GLN A 404 27.52 -29.11 17.79
N HIS A 405 27.22 -29.79 16.69
CA HIS A 405 27.97 -30.99 16.28
C HIS A 405 28.15 -31.09 14.75
N PRO A 406 28.99 -30.24 14.12
CA PRO A 406 29.16 -30.25 12.67
C PRO A 406 29.66 -31.59 12.11
N ALA A 407 30.45 -32.34 12.89
CA ALA A 407 30.91 -33.69 12.53
C ALA A 407 29.78 -34.70 12.23
N LYS A 408 28.54 -34.42 12.65
CA LYS A 408 27.35 -35.24 12.34
C LYS A 408 26.71 -34.91 10.98
N LEU A 409 27.21 -33.92 10.23
CA LEU A 409 26.80 -33.60 8.86
C LEU A 409 27.37 -34.62 7.85
N THR A 410 27.05 -35.89 8.06
CA THR A 410 27.48 -37.02 7.23
C THR A 410 26.26 -37.87 6.85
N GLY A 411 26.41 -38.79 5.90
CA GLY A 411 25.31 -39.64 5.45
C GLY A 411 24.15 -38.83 4.85
N GLU A 412 22.93 -39.00 5.38
CA GLU A 412 21.72 -38.34 4.88
C GLU A 412 21.72 -36.80 5.07
N LEU A 413 22.51 -36.27 6.02
CA LEU A 413 22.61 -34.84 6.31
C LEU A 413 23.68 -34.11 5.49
N ASP A 414 24.57 -34.84 4.82
CA ASP A 414 25.69 -34.26 4.07
C ASP A 414 25.20 -33.42 2.88
N SER A 415 24.36 -33.99 2.01
CA SER A 415 23.83 -33.27 0.84
C SER A 415 22.99 -32.04 1.22
N PRO A 416 22.03 -32.13 2.16
CA PRO A 416 21.31 -30.95 2.67
C PRO A 416 22.23 -29.93 3.36
N GLY A 417 23.25 -30.38 4.10
CA GLY A 417 24.26 -29.51 4.71
C GLY A 417 25.02 -28.71 3.65
N ARG A 418 25.52 -29.38 2.61
CA ARG A 418 26.18 -28.75 1.46
C ARG A 418 25.26 -27.74 0.75
N GLN A 419 23.97 -28.07 0.62
CA GLN A 419 22.99 -27.16 0.04
C GLN A 419 22.86 -25.84 0.82
N TYR A 420 22.81 -25.88 2.16
CA TYR A 420 22.69 -24.65 2.96
C TYR A 420 23.98 -23.84 3.04
N VAL A 421 25.16 -24.48 3.03
CA VAL A 421 26.44 -23.79 2.84
C VAL A 421 26.44 -23.10 1.47
N GLY A 422 25.98 -23.78 0.42
CA GLY A 422 25.81 -23.23 -0.92
C GLY A 422 24.85 -22.03 -0.96
N LYS A 423 23.67 -22.12 -0.31
CA LYS A 423 22.74 -20.99 -0.19
C LYS A 423 23.39 -19.78 0.48
N ALA A 424 24.12 -19.98 1.58
CA ALA A 424 24.84 -18.89 2.26
C ALA A 424 25.92 -18.28 1.36
N LEU A 425 26.61 -19.10 0.58
CA LEU A 425 27.60 -18.65 -0.40
C LEU A 425 26.95 -17.84 -1.54
N ILE A 426 25.81 -18.27 -2.07
CA ILE A 426 25.04 -17.54 -3.09
C ILE A 426 24.56 -16.20 -2.53
N GLN A 427 24.04 -16.17 -1.30
CA GLN A 427 23.62 -14.93 -0.64
C GLN A 427 24.77 -13.89 -0.55
N LEU A 428 26.00 -14.35 -0.30
CA LEU A 428 27.17 -13.48 -0.19
C LEU A 428 27.78 -13.10 -1.54
N SER A 429 28.03 -14.10 -2.39
CA SER A 429 28.82 -13.94 -3.64
C SER A 429 27.97 -13.68 -4.88
N GLY A 430 26.68 -14.04 -4.84
CA GLY A 430 25.74 -13.95 -5.94
C GLY A 430 25.74 -15.17 -6.85
N GLU A 431 24.83 -15.17 -7.81
CA GLU A 431 24.71 -16.14 -8.91
C GLU A 431 24.27 -15.38 -10.18
N ASP A 432 24.46 -15.93 -11.38
CA ASP A 432 24.27 -15.31 -12.71
C ASP A 432 23.40 -14.02 -12.77
N LYS A 433 22.14 -14.10 -12.32
CA LYS A 433 21.15 -13.01 -12.39
C LYS A 433 20.78 -12.37 -11.04
N THR A 434 21.32 -12.89 -9.93
CA THR A 434 21.00 -12.44 -8.57
C THR A 434 22.27 -11.94 -7.88
N PRO A 435 22.43 -10.62 -7.68
CA PRO A 435 23.63 -10.08 -7.07
C PRO A 435 23.71 -10.47 -5.59
N GLY A 436 24.89 -10.95 -5.17
CA GLY A 436 25.16 -11.21 -3.75
C GLY A 436 25.54 -9.96 -2.98
N LEU A 437 25.60 -10.10 -1.65
CA LEU A 437 25.90 -9.01 -0.73
C LEU A 437 27.24 -8.30 -1.03
N VAL A 438 28.27 -9.05 -1.43
CA VAL A 438 29.59 -8.47 -1.80
C VAL A 438 29.45 -7.52 -3.00
N GLN A 439 28.68 -7.94 -4.02
CA GLN A 439 28.45 -7.13 -5.21
C GLN A 439 27.65 -5.86 -4.85
N GLN A 440 26.60 -6.02 -4.03
CA GLN A 440 25.74 -4.92 -3.58
C GLN A 440 26.50 -3.91 -2.71
N HIS A 441 27.37 -4.37 -1.80
CA HIS A 441 28.27 -3.49 -1.05
C HIS A 441 29.20 -2.71 -1.99
N ALA A 442 29.81 -3.36 -2.97
CA ALA A 442 30.66 -2.68 -3.95
C ALA A 442 29.88 -1.64 -4.79
N TRP A 443 28.59 -1.89 -5.06
CA TRP A 443 27.73 -0.90 -5.75
C TRP A 443 27.50 0.33 -4.89
N ARG A 444 27.17 0.13 -3.61
CA ARG A 444 27.00 1.23 -2.66
C ARG A 444 28.29 2.01 -2.45
N GLU A 445 29.42 1.31 -2.40
CA GLU A 445 30.73 1.95 -2.28
C GLU A 445 31.00 2.87 -3.48
N ARG A 446 30.76 2.37 -4.71
CA ARG A 446 30.91 3.19 -5.93
C ARG A 446 29.98 4.40 -5.92
N GLU A 447 28.73 4.23 -5.52
CA GLU A 447 27.76 5.33 -5.42
C GLU A 447 28.26 6.42 -4.45
N LEU A 448 28.69 6.04 -3.26
CA LEU A 448 29.20 6.98 -2.25
C LEU A 448 30.49 7.67 -2.70
N ARG A 449 31.43 6.94 -3.30
CA ARG A 449 32.66 7.51 -3.87
C ARG A 449 32.35 8.52 -4.97
N GLN A 450 31.41 8.21 -5.86
CA GLN A 450 30.97 9.14 -6.90
C GLN A 450 30.40 10.45 -6.33
N ARG A 451 29.66 10.39 -5.20
CA ARG A 451 29.17 11.60 -4.52
C ARG A 451 30.32 12.46 -4.01
N VAL A 452 31.29 11.84 -3.31
CA VAL A 452 32.49 12.52 -2.78
C VAL A 452 33.34 13.10 -3.92
N ASP A 453 33.59 12.32 -4.97
CA ASP A 453 34.38 12.74 -6.12
C ASP A 453 33.74 13.90 -6.87
N LEU A 454 32.41 13.87 -7.05
CA LEU A 454 31.67 14.95 -7.70
C LEU A 454 31.72 16.26 -6.88
N TYR A 455 31.58 16.16 -5.55
CA TYR A 455 31.75 17.31 -4.65
C TYR A 455 33.17 17.90 -4.80
N HIS A 456 34.20 17.06 -4.64
CA HIS A 456 35.60 17.47 -4.74
C HIS A 456 35.94 18.08 -6.09
N TRP A 457 35.45 17.46 -7.18
CA TRP A 457 35.64 17.97 -8.53
C TRP A 457 35.15 19.42 -8.66
N LEU A 458 33.92 19.69 -8.18
CA LEU A 458 33.37 21.04 -8.28
C LEU A 458 34.04 22.00 -7.30
N ALA A 459 34.23 21.61 -6.04
CA ALA A 459 34.88 22.42 -5.02
C ALA A 459 36.26 22.92 -5.48
N ASN A 460 37.08 22.03 -6.04
CA ASN A 460 38.40 22.37 -6.58
C ASN A 460 38.33 23.41 -7.70
N ARG A 461 37.35 23.27 -8.61
CA ARG A 461 37.17 24.19 -9.74
C ARG A 461 36.62 25.55 -9.31
N LEU A 462 35.92 25.62 -8.18
CA LEU A 462 35.40 26.84 -7.60
C LEU A 462 36.38 27.50 -6.61
N GLY A 463 37.47 26.83 -6.22
CA GLY A 463 38.36 27.31 -5.16
C GLY A 463 37.74 27.26 -3.76
N LYS A 464 36.82 26.30 -3.54
CA LYS A 464 36.09 26.07 -2.29
C LYS A 464 36.73 24.93 -1.49
N THR A 465 36.45 24.86 -0.18
CA THR A 465 36.99 23.76 0.63
C THR A 465 36.44 22.41 0.16
N ARG A 466 37.30 21.40 0.15
CA ARG A 466 36.93 20.02 -0.18
C ARG A 466 36.20 19.35 0.97
N ASP A 467 36.60 19.69 2.18
CA ASP A 467 36.16 19.05 3.42
C ASP A 467 35.55 20.09 4.36
N PRO A 468 34.40 20.68 4.01
CA PRO A 468 33.67 21.52 4.96
C PRO A 468 33.23 20.68 6.15
N GLY A 469 33.17 21.28 7.34
CA GLY A 469 32.56 20.63 8.50
C GLY A 469 31.11 20.22 8.23
N ASP A 470 30.63 19.19 8.93
CA ASP A 470 29.32 18.56 8.71
C ASP A 470 28.11 19.50 8.77
N ARG A 471 28.26 20.70 9.33
CA ARG A 471 27.22 21.76 9.41
C ARG A 471 27.69 23.10 8.85
N SER A 472 28.76 23.09 8.05
CA SER A 472 29.37 24.31 7.54
C SER A 472 28.57 24.87 6.38
N ASN A 473 28.08 26.09 6.58
CA ASN A 473 27.20 26.79 5.66
C ASN A 473 27.95 27.78 4.76
N GLN A 474 29.24 28.01 5.01
CA GLN A 474 30.07 29.00 4.31
C GLN A 474 30.65 28.46 3.00
N ASN A 475 30.49 27.17 2.72
CA ASN A 475 31.10 26.50 1.57
C ASN A 475 30.07 25.87 0.61
N ARG A 476 28.98 26.58 0.31
CA ARG A 476 28.00 26.12 -0.70
C ARG A 476 28.64 26.02 -2.07
N LEU A 477 28.44 24.89 -2.76
CA LEU A 477 28.87 24.74 -4.15
C LEU A 477 27.84 25.27 -5.14
N ILE A 478 26.55 25.26 -4.77
CA ILE A 478 25.42 25.77 -5.56
C ILE A 478 24.95 27.10 -4.96
N GLU A 479 24.93 28.15 -5.76
CA GLU A 479 24.48 29.49 -5.36
C GLU A 479 22.98 29.71 -5.61
N LEU A 480 22.52 29.29 -6.78
CA LEU A 480 21.14 29.37 -7.24
C LEU A 480 20.89 28.23 -8.22
N LEU A 481 19.76 27.54 -8.10
CA LEU A 481 19.27 26.60 -9.11
C LEU A 481 18.12 27.22 -9.90
N VAL A 482 18.25 27.23 -11.23
CA VAL A 482 17.19 27.62 -12.17
C VAL A 482 16.83 26.41 -13.04
N ALA A 483 15.68 25.80 -12.83
CA ALA A 483 15.22 24.72 -13.72
C ALA A 483 14.52 25.32 -14.96
N LEU A 484 14.64 24.67 -16.13
CA LEU A 484 13.93 25.07 -17.34
C LEU A 484 12.80 24.09 -17.65
N ASP A 485 11.60 24.62 -17.88
CA ASP A 485 10.44 23.82 -18.25
C ASP A 485 9.49 24.60 -19.16
N PHE A 486 9.86 24.73 -20.44
CA PHE A 486 9.06 25.39 -21.46
C PHE A 486 8.12 24.44 -22.22
N SER A 487 7.07 24.99 -22.79
CA SER A 487 6.13 24.29 -23.66
C SER A 487 5.68 25.15 -24.83
N ASP A 488 5.18 24.45 -25.85
CA ASP A 488 4.89 24.96 -27.18
C ASP A 488 3.45 25.47 -27.36
N GLN A 489 2.63 25.44 -26.30
CA GLN A 489 1.23 25.88 -26.31
C GLN A 489 1.01 27.20 -25.56
N GLY A 490 2.03 27.74 -24.88
CA GLY A 490 1.97 29.03 -24.20
C GLY A 490 2.83 30.09 -24.88
N VAL A 491 2.50 31.37 -24.63
CA VAL A 491 3.17 32.53 -25.25
C VAL A 491 3.98 33.37 -24.27
N ARG A 492 3.77 33.17 -22.96
CA ARG A 492 4.48 33.86 -21.88
C ARG A 492 5.20 32.85 -21.01
N CYS A 493 6.34 33.24 -20.46
CA CYS A 493 7.07 32.45 -19.48
C CYS A 493 7.47 33.29 -18.26
N GLY A 494 7.72 32.61 -17.15
CA GLY A 494 8.05 33.28 -15.90
C GLY A 494 8.64 32.35 -14.85
N PRO A 495 9.25 32.92 -13.81
CA PRO A 495 9.77 32.17 -12.68
C PRO A 495 8.64 31.58 -11.82
N MET A 496 8.72 30.30 -11.51
CA MET A 496 7.79 29.56 -10.64
C MET A 496 8.57 28.81 -9.55
N TYR A 497 8.02 28.76 -8.35
CA TYR A 497 8.72 28.19 -7.17
C TYR A 497 7.95 27.05 -6.50
N PHE A 498 6.80 26.65 -7.05
CA PHE A 498 5.93 25.63 -6.48
C PHE A 498 5.15 24.89 -7.57
N GLY A 499 5.29 23.56 -7.60
CA GLY A 499 4.73 22.64 -8.60
C GLY A 499 3.81 21.55 -8.04
N ARG A 500 3.63 21.55 -6.71
CA ARG A 500 2.90 20.55 -5.90
C ARG A 500 3.63 19.22 -5.71
N PHE A 501 4.85 19.02 -6.22
CA PHE A 501 5.63 17.83 -5.89
C PHE A 501 6.00 17.85 -4.40
N ALA A 502 6.65 18.94 -3.98
CA ALA A 502 6.85 19.23 -2.58
C ALA A 502 5.56 19.87 -2.02
N SER A 503 5.24 19.61 -0.76
CA SER A 503 4.07 20.22 -0.10
C SER A 503 4.31 21.67 0.36
N TRP A 504 5.45 22.25 -0.01
CA TRP A 504 5.95 23.51 0.52
C TRP A 504 6.48 24.42 -0.59
N SER A 505 6.26 25.74 -0.43
CA SER A 505 6.67 26.76 -1.39
C SER A 505 8.09 27.27 -1.13
N ASN A 506 8.91 27.35 -2.18
CA ASN A 506 10.28 27.86 -2.08
C ASN A 506 10.39 29.39 -2.15
N ILE A 507 9.26 30.11 -2.18
CA ILE A 507 9.25 31.58 -2.35
C ILE A 507 10.08 32.32 -1.29
N SER A 508 10.14 31.81 -0.06
CA SER A 508 10.88 32.45 1.04
C SER A 508 12.39 32.44 0.83
N GLN A 509 12.93 31.47 0.07
CA GLN A 509 14.37 31.34 -0.21
C GLN A 509 14.84 32.21 -1.38
N ILE A 510 13.91 32.84 -2.11
CA ILE A 510 14.21 33.59 -3.34
C ILE A 510 13.83 35.07 -3.26
N GLN A 511 13.63 35.61 -2.05
CA GLN A 511 13.20 37.00 -1.83
C GLN A 511 14.18 38.01 -2.46
N ASP A 512 15.49 37.85 -2.24
CA ASP A 512 16.50 38.76 -2.81
C ASP A 512 16.46 38.75 -4.36
N TYR A 513 16.29 37.58 -4.97
CA TYR A 513 16.17 37.45 -6.43
C TYR A 513 14.88 38.09 -6.95
N ARG A 514 13.75 37.91 -6.23
CA ARG A 514 12.48 38.58 -6.54
C ARG A 514 12.62 40.09 -6.48
N ASP A 515 13.27 40.61 -5.46
CA ASP A 515 13.42 42.04 -5.24
C ASP A 515 14.32 42.66 -6.32
N TRP A 516 15.32 41.91 -6.79
CA TRP A 516 16.12 42.28 -7.96
C TRP A 516 15.24 42.37 -9.21
N PHE A 517 14.46 41.33 -9.54
CA PHE A 517 13.58 41.34 -10.72
C PHE A 517 12.58 42.50 -10.67
N SER A 518 11.94 42.69 -9.51
CA SER A 518 10.95 43.75 -9.28
C SER A 518 11.57 45.14 -9.45
N ARG A 519 12.81 45.33 -9.00
CA ARG A 519 13.54 46.60 -9.16
C ARG A 519 13.83 46.90 -10.62
N ARG A 520 14.33 45.93 -11.39
CA ARG A 520 14.60 46.11 -12.83
C ARG A 520 13.34 46.43 -13.63
N ALA A 521 12.24 45.74 -13.34
CA ALA A 521 10.95 46.03 -13.96
C ALA A 521 10.41 47.43 -13.58
N ARG A 522 10.61 47.89 -12.33
CA ARG A 522 10.25 49.27 -11.93
C ARG A 522 11.12 50.32 -12.61
N GLU A 523 12.44 50.13 -12.65
CA GLU A 523 13.38 51.05 -13.31
C GLU A 523 13.00 51.28 -14.79
N PHE A 524 12.59 50.22 -15.48
CA PHE A 524 12.09 50.31 -16.86
C PHE A 524 10.78 51.11 -16.94
N ARG A 525 9.78 50.79 -16.11
CA ARG A 525 8.47 51.46 -16.08
C ARG A 525 8.59 52.95 -15.79
N ASP A 526 9.46 53.31 -14.84
CA ASP A 526 9.69 54.69 -14.40
C ASP A 526 10.67 55.44 -15.32
N LYS A 527 11.16 54.79 -16.37
CA LYS A 527 12.15 55.31 -17.32
C LYS A 527 13.45 55.79 -16.64
N THR A 528 13.81 55.19 -15.52
CA THR A 528 15.02 55.49 -14.74
C THR A 528 16.19 54.57 -15.06
N GLY A 529 15.95 53.46 -15.79
CA GLY A 529 16.99 52.53 -16.22
C GLY A 529 16.42 51.29 -16.93
N SER A 530 17.26 50.26 -17.11
CA SER A 530 16.84 48.93 -17.59
C SER A 530 16.07 48.89 -18.93
N ALA A 531 16.41 49.77 -19.88
CA ALA A 531 15.75 49.87 -21.20
C ALA A 531 15.68 48.55 -21.99
N TRP A 532 16.64 47.63 -21.77
CA TRP A 532 16.64 46.29 -22.34
C TRP A 532 15.40 45.45 -22.01
N TRP A 533 14.69 45.78 -20.93
CA TRP A 533 13.48 45.09 -20.49
C TRP A 533 12.38 45.14 -21.55
N GLY A 534 12.27 46.23 -22.32
CA GLY A 534 11.26 46.36 -23.38
C GLY A 534 11.37 45.35 -24.52
N SER A 535 12.52 44.65 -24.64
CA SER A 535 12.67 43.55 -25.61
C SER A 535 12.12 42.20 -25.13
N ILE A 536 11.80 42.09 -23.83
CA ILE A 536 11.37 40.84 -23.20
C ILE A 536 10.06 40.98 -22.42
N ASP A 537 9.54 42.19 -22.20
CA ASP A 537 8.40 42.46 -21.33
C ASP A 537 7.07 41.85 -21.81
N GLN A 538 6.94 41.60 -23.11
CA GLN A 538 5.80 40.90 -23.70
C GLN A 538 5.83 39.39 -23.46
N VAL A 539 7.00 38.83 -23.15
CA VAL A 539 7.22 37.38 -23.01
C VAL A 539 7.43 36.99 -21.55
N ILE A 540 8.18 37.78 -20.78
CA ILE A 540 8.53 37.50 -19.38
C ILE A 540 7.49 38.11 -18.45
N ASP A 541 6.79 37.25 -17.72
CA ASP A 541 5.87 37.64 -16.66
C ASP A 541 6.46 37.33 -15.28
N LEU A 542 6.57 38.36 -14.44
CA LEU A 542 7.07 38.26 -13.06
C LEU A 542 5.97 38.20 -12.00
N GLU A 543 4.70 38.34 -12.39
CA GLU A 543 3.56 38.28 -11.47
C GLU A 543 3.58 37.03 -10.57
N PRO A 544 4.00 35.82 -11.02
CA PRO A 544 4.13 34.66 -10.15
C PRO A 544 4.94 34.91 -8.87
N LEU A 545 6.01 35.73 -8.92
CA LEU A 545 6.85 36.01 -7.75
C LEU A 545 6.19 36.97 -6.75
N SER A 546 5.18 37.73 -7.15
CA SER A 546 4.49 38.67 -6.25
C SER A 546 3.84 37.96 -5.06
N GLY A 547 3.45 36.69 -5.24
CA GLY A 547 2.65 35.95 -4.27
C GLY A 547 1.22 36.47 -4.12
N ALA A 548 0.78 37.41 -4.97
CA ALA A 548 -0.55 38.02 -4.91
C ALA A 548 -1.66 37.04 -5.33
N ARG A 549 -1.33 36.02 -6.14
CA ARG A 549 -2.23 34.93 -6.52
C ARG A 549 -1.58 33.59 -6.20
N ALA A 550 -2.41 32.56 -6.11
CA ALA A 550 -1.93 31.21 -5.87
C ALA A 550 -1.21 30.66 -7.12
N PRO A 551 -0.10 29.91 -6.99
CA PRO A 551 0.68 29.36 -8.11
C PRO A 551 -0.14 28.62 -9.18
N GLN A 552 -1.27 28.02 -8.79
CA GLN A 552 -2.21 27.31 -9.65
C GLN A 552 -2.86 28.20 -10.71
N THR A 553 -2.85 29.52 -10.52
CA THR A 553 -3.38 30.48 -11.51
C THR A 553 -2.60 30.41 -12.80
N TRP A 554 -1.27 30.23 -12.70
CA TRP A 554 -0.37 30.14 -13.86
C TRP A 554 0.00 28.70 -14.20
N LEU A 555 0.11 27.84 -13.18
CA LEU A 555 0.38 26.41 -13.35
C LEU A 555 -0.95 25.67 -13.51
N ALA A 556 -1.46 25.62 -14.74
CA ALA A 556 -2.76 25.04 -15.07
C ALA A 556 -2.83 23.50 -14.93
N ALA A 557 -1.73 22.86 -14.48
CA ALA A 557 -1.68 21.43 -14.20
C ALA A 557 -0.74 21.09 -13.02
N GLN A 558 -0.93 19.94 -12.37
CA GLN A 558 -0.01 19.51 -11.31
C GLN A 558 1.29 18.98 -11.90
N MET A 559 2.37 19.75 -11.80
CA MET A 559 3.61 19.48 -12.51
C MET A 559 4.80 19.73 -11.60
N PRO A 560 5.56 18.68 -11.26
CA PRO A 560 6.76 18.82 -10.46
C PRO A 560 7.76 19.75 -11.11
N LEU A 561 8.28 20.70 -10.34
CA LEU A 561 9.27 21.66 -10.83
C LEU A 561 10.64 21.32 -10.25
N GLY A 562 11.68 21.37 -11.09
CA GLY A 562 13.04 21.02 -10.68
C GLY A 562 13.59 21.86 -9.52
N SER A 563 12.98 23.02 -9.25
CA SER A 563 13.34 23.86 -8.12
C SER A 563 12.68 23.49 -6.79
N GLU A 564 11.69 22.59 -6.73
CA GLU A 564 10.90 22.33 -5.50
C GLU A 564 11.73 21.73 -4.36
N LEU A 565 12.78 20.96 -4.66
CA LEU A 565 13.63 20.35 -3.65
C LEU A 565 14.74 21.27 -3.11
N CYS A 566 14.97 22.44 -3.73
CA CYS A 566 16.08 23.33 -3.36
C CYS A 566 16.06 23.71 -1.87
N GLN A 567 14.87 24.01 -1.32
CA GLN A 567 14.74 24.36 0.10
C GLN A 567 15.12 23.21 1.05
N ALA A 568 14.96 21.95 0.65
CA ALA A 568 15.33 20.82 1.50
C ALA A 568 16.85 20.76 1.78
N TRP A 569 17.66 21.39 0.91
CA TRP A 569 19.11 21.54 1.05
C TRP A 569 19.56 22.98 1.35
N GLY A 570 18.65 23.91 1.66
CA GLY A 570 19.00 25.31 1.90
C GLY A 570 19.57 26.02 0.66
N VAL A 571 19.22 25.54 -0.54
CA VAL A 571 19.63 26.14 -1.81
C VAL A 571 18.49 27.04 -2.30
N PRO A 572 18.76 28.30 -2.70
CA PRO A 572 17.77 29.11 -3.41
C PRO A 572 17.48 28.51 -4.79
N GLY A 573 16.21 28.50 -5.21
CA GLY A 573 15.88 28.07 -6.56
C GLY A 573 14.47 28.38 -7.01
N PHE A 574 14.32 28.58 -8.31
CA PHE A 574 13.06 28.75 -9.02
C PHE A 574 13.16 28.06 -10.40
N SER A 575 12.04 27.85 -11.06
CA SER A 575 11.98 27.25 -12.39
C SER A 575 11.46 28.28 -13.39
N MET A 576 12.14 28.49 -14.51
CA MET A 576 11.59 29.25 -15.62
C MET A 576 10.65 28.34 -16.40
N ILE A 577 9.36 28.68 -16.40
CA ILE A 577 8.32 27.86 -17.02
C ILE A 577 7.49 28.65 -18.00
N THR A 578 6.92 27.98 -18.99
CA THR A 578 5.78 28.51 -19.74
C THR A 578 4.56 28.60 -18.81
N LEU A 579 3.92 29.76 -18.79
CA LEU A 579 2.74 30.03 -17.97
C LEU A 579 1.46 29.72 -18.76
N ASP A 580 0.38 29.44 -18.04
CA ASP A 580 -0.98 29.30 -18.57
C ASP A 580 -1.18 28.11 -19.55
N ASP A 581 -0.33 27.08 -19.47
CA ASP A 581 -0.42 25.87 -20.30
C ASP A 581 -0.84 24.63 -19.49
N LEU A 582 -1.82 23.89 -20.02
CA LEU A 582 -2.35 22.62 -19.50
C LEU A 582 -1.45 21.41 -19.77
N ARG A 583 -0.42 21.54 -20.62
CA ARG A 583 0.54 20.48 -20.97
C ARG A 583 -0.14 19.20 -21.48
N ARG A 584 -1.15 19.35 -22.34
CA ARG A 584 -2.04 18.25 -22.76
C ARG A 584 -1.30 16.99 -23.21
N ARG A 585 -0.15 17.09 -23.87
CA ARG A 585 0.59 15.94 -24.40
C ARG A 585 1.62 15.35 -23.44
N ARG A 586 2.12 16.11 -22.46
CA ARG A 586 3.17 15.62 -21.53
C ARG A 586 2.67 14.37 -20.80
N ASP A 587 3.59 13.42 -20.57
CA ASP A 587 3.31 12.14 -19.91
C ASP A 587 2.43 11.17 -20.73
N THR A 588 2.36 11.35 -22.05
CA THR A 588 1.56 10.51 -22.95
C THR A 588 2.33 10.04 -24.19
N PRO A 589 1.87 8.97 -24.86
CA PRO A 589 2.44 8.54 -26.14
C PRO A 589 2.38 9.56 -27.28
N THR A 590 1.56 10.62 -27.16
CA THR A 590 1.42 11.64 -28.21
C THR A 590 2.46 12.77 -28.08
N ASP A 591 3.29 12.77 -27.03
CA ASP A 591 4.42 13.72 -26.86
C ASP A 591 5.60 13.39 -27.79
N THR A 592 5.37 13.54 -29.09
CA THR A 592 6.32 13.22 -30.16
C THR A 592 6.86 14.49 -30.80
N LEU A 593 8.01 14.38 -31.47
CA LEU A 593 8.62 15.50 -32.19
C LEU A 593 7.69 16.07 -33.27
N ALA A 594 6.91 15.22 -33.94
CA ALA A 594 5.95 15.64 -34.97
C ALA A 594 4.84 16.55 -34.42
N ASN A 595 4.57 16.47 -33.11
CA ASN A 595 3.56 17.27 -32.43
C ASN A 595 4.14 18.51 -31.74
N LEU A 596 5.45 18.70 -31.72
CA LEU A 596 6.10 19.81 -31.02
C LEU A 596 6.23 21.05 -31.91
N ASN A 597 5.68 22.18 -31.48
CA ASN A 597 5.88 23.47 -32.16
C ASN A 597 7.11 24.22 -31.60
N VAL A 598 8.26 24.05 -32.25
CA VAL A 598 9.52 24.68 -31.83
C VAL A 598 9.49 26.20 -31.96
N ASP A 599 8.76 26.75 -32.94
CA ASP A 599 8.68 28.19 -33.17
C ASP A 599 7.98 28.92 -32.00
N ALA A 600 7.04 28.24 -31.32
CA ALA A 600 6.40 28.77 -30.12
C ALA A 600 7.31 28.80 -28.88
N LEU A 601 8.33 27.92 -28.85
CA LEU A 601 9.31 27.87 -27.75
C LEU A 601 10.39 28.95 -27.90
N TRP A 602 10.73 29.32 -29.13
CA TRP A 602 11.90 30.14 -29.42
C TRP A 602 11.88 31.52 -28.73
N PRO A 603 10.78 32.32 -28.77
CA PRO A 603 10.73 33.61 -28.09
C PRO A 603 10.93 33.50 -26.58
N GLN A 604 10.40 32.44 -25.95
CA GLN A 604 10.51 32.18 -24.51
C GLN A 604 11.96 31.88 -24.10
N LEU A 605 12.65 31.08 -24.91
CA LEU A 605 14.07 30.75 -24.71
C LEU A 605 14.95 31.99 -24.87
N VAL A 606 14.75 32.78 -25.93
CA VAL A 606 15.51 34.02 -26.19
C VAL A 606 15.29 35.03 -25.07
N ALA A 607 14.05 35.27 -24.66
CA ALA A 607 13.72 36.20 -23.58
C ALA A 607 14.31 35.74 -22.24
N THR A 608 14.22 34.45 -21.92
CA THR A 608 14.82 33.88 -20.71
C THR A 608 16.35 34.00 -20.72
N ARG A 609 17.00 33.69 -21.85
CA ARG A 609 18.46 33.84 -21.99
C ARG A 609 18.91 35.29 -21.82
N SER A 610 18.15 36.22 -22.41
CA SER A 610 18.37 37.66 -22.32
C SER A 610 18.23 38.16 -20.87
N LEU A 611 17.21 37.71 -20.15
CA LEU A 611 16.98 38.01 -18.74
C LEU A 611 18.11 37.46 -17.85
N LEU A 612 18.35 36.14 -17.94
CA LEU A 612 19.31 35.45 -17.08
C LEU A 612 20.74 35.90 -17.35
N GLY A 613 21.11 36.17 -18.60
CA GLY A 613 22.43 36.70 -18.95
C GLY A 613 22.75 38.04 -18.27
N ARG A 614 21.75 38.89 -18.06
CA ARG A 614 21.92 40.16 -17.33
C ARG A 614 21.88 39.97 -15.83
N ALA A 615 20.96 39.15 -15.34
CA ALA A 615 20.86 38.84 -13.92
C ALA A 615 22.18 38.24 -13.39
N TRP A 616 22.75 37.27 -14.10
CA TRP A 616 23.94 36.56 -13.65
C TRP A 616 25.24 37.37 -13.70
N ASN A 617 25.33 38.36 -14.58
CA ASN A 617 26.45 39.31 -14.62
C ASN A 617 26.29 40.46 -13.62
N ASP A 618 25.14 40.60 -12.94
CA ASP A 618 24.95 41.62 -11.92
C ASP A 618 25.46 41.12 -10.55
N PRO A 619 26.49 41.74 -9.93
CA PRO A 619 26.97 41.32 -8.61
C PRO A 619 25.92 41.46 -7.50
N LYS A 620 24.85 42.23 -7.71
CA LYS A 620 23.74 42.38 -6.76
C LYS A 620 22.69 41.28 -6.87
N PHE A 621 22.73 40.44 -7.90
CA PHE A 621 21.84 39.28 -8.04
C PHE A 621 22.37 38.12 -7.21
N VAL A 622 22.29 38.22 -5.89
CA VAL A 622 22.81 37.22 -4.94
C VAL A 622 21.90 37.18 -3.72
N ALA A 623 21.69 35.99 -3.16
CA ALA A 623 20.95 35.80 -1.91
C ALA A 623 21.79 35.11 -0.84
N GLN A 624 21.50 35.45 0.42
CA GLN A 624 21.95 34.68 1.57
C GLN A 624 20.95 33.53 1.81
N PRO A 625 21.39 32.26 1.80
CA PRO A 625 20.48 31.14 2.00
C PRO A 625 20.12 31.00 3.49
N ASP A 626 18.89 30.56 3.80
CA ASP A 626 18.54 30.13 5.15
C ASP A 626 18.81 28.62 5.29
N LEU A 627 19.61 28.26 6.29
CA LEU A 627 20.52 27.10 6.30
C LEU A 627 19.92 25.86 6.96
N LYS A 628 18.60 25.72 6.92
CA LYS A 628 17.93 24.57 7.51
C LYS A 628 17.89 23.45 6.49
N TRP A 629 18.80 22.48 6.62
CA TRP A 629 18.62 21.20 5.95
C TRP A 629 17.34 20.54 6.46
N GLN A 630 16.44 20.28 5.53
CA GLN A 630 15.12 19.70 5.74
C GLN A 630 15.03 18.44 4.89
N ARG A 631 16.03 17.57 4.99
CA ARG A 631 16.08 16.27 4.31
C ARG A 631 16.38 15.14 5.29
N THR A 632 15.85 13.96 4.99
CA THR A 632 16.01 12.74 5.79
C THR A 632 16.19 11.51 4.89
N GLN A 633 16.32 10.36 5.52
CA GLN A 633 16.34 9.06 4.87
C GLN A 633 15.50 8.08 5.67
N VAL A 634 15.03 7.02 5.01
CA VAL A 634 14.44 5.87 5.67
C VAL A 634 15.23 4.63 5.29
N ALA A 635 15.62 3.84 6.30
CA ALA A 635 16.26 2.55 6.13
C ALA A 635 15.49 1.48 6.91
N GLY A 636 15.53 0.24 6.43
CA GLY A 636 14.92 -0.87 7.12
C GLY A 636 15.37 -2.22 6.57
N GLN A 637 14.90 -3.28 7.21
CA GLN A 637 15.14 -4.66 6.81
C GLN A 637 13.81 -5.41 6.72
N VAL A 638 13.60 -6.11 5.62
CA VAL A 638 12.45 -7.01 5.43
C VAL A 638 12.72 -8.32 6.17
N VAL A 639 11.81 -8.69 7.07
CA VAL A 639 11.98 -9.83 7.98
C VAL A 639 10.70 -10.66 8.14
N THR A 640 10.86 -11.91 8.57
CA THR A 640 9.76 -12.79 8.99
C THR A 640 9.95 -13.19 10.46
N SER A 641 8.84 -13.45 11.15
CA SER A 641 8.85 -13.92 12.54
C SER A 641 9.16 -15.41 12.63
N ALA A 642 10.01 -15.80 13.59
CA ALA A 642 10.26 -17.19 13.94
C ALA A 642 9.34 -17.65 15.09
N ALA A 643 8.94 -18.91 15.11
CA ALA A 643 8.20 -19.47 16.24
C ALA A 643 9.03 -19.39 17.53
N GLY A 644 8.45 -18.84 18.60
CA GLY A 644 9.10 -18.70 19.91
C GLY A 644 10.08 -17.53 20.04
N ARG A 645 10.23 -16.68 19.01
CA ARG A 645 10.99 -15.41 19.12
C ARG A 645 10.04 -14.22 19.29
N PRO A 646 10.29 -13.33 20.26
CA PRO A 646 9.45 -12.15 20.49
C PRO A 646 9.64 -11.06 19.42
N VAL A 647 10.80 -11.03 18.75
CA VAL A 647 11.14 -10.03 17.73
C VAL A 647 11.41 -10.73 16.40
N ALA A 648 10.80 -10.24 15.33
CA ALA A 648 11.07 -10.72 13.98
C ALA A 648 12.49 -10.29 13.53
N ASP A 649 13.34 -11.25 13.18
CA ASP A 649 14.75 -11.00 12.87
C ASP A 649 15.31 -11.87 11.74
N LEU A 650 14.46 -12.68 11.09
CA LEU A 650 14.84 -13.56 9.98
C LEU A 650 14.77 -12.79 8.66
N PRO A 651 15.90 -12.48 7.99
CA PRO A 651 15.91 -11.64 6.80
C PRO A 651 15.25 -12.27 5.57
N ARG A 652 14.67 -11.45 4.69
CA ARG A 652 14.03 -11.88 3.44
C ARG A 652 14.55 -11.07 2.24
N SER A 653 15.19 -11.72 1.27
CA SER A 653 15.94 -11.07 0.18
C SER A 653 15.15 -10.79 -1.10
N ASP A 654 13.96 -11.35 -1.31
CA ASP A 654 13.27 -11.31 -2.61
C ASP A 654 12.05 -10.37 -2.61
N PHE A 655 12.16 -9.26 -1.87
CA PHE A 655 11.10 -8.27 -1.73
C PHE A 655 11.51 -6.96 -2.41
N LEU A 656 10.50 -6.29 -2.97
CA LEU A 656 10.58 -4.90 -3.39
C LEU A 656 9.85 -4.05 -2.36
N VAL A 657 10.42 -2.90 -2.02
CA VAL A 657 9.87 -1.95 -1.06
C VAL A 657 9.45 -0.69 -1.79
N THR A 658 8.27 -0.20 -1.47
CA THR A 658 7.76 1.08 -1.96
C THR A 658 7.21 1.90 -0.81
N CYS A 659 6.98 3.18 -1.06
CA CYS A 659 6.48 4.10 -0.06
C CYS A 659 5.50 5.12 -0.65
N TRP A 660 4.57 5.56 0.18
CA TRP A 660 3.59 6.59 -0.18
C TRP A 660 3.36 7.55 0.98
N GLN A 661 3.03 8.79 0.67
CA GLN A 661 2.62 9.73 1.69
C GLN A 661 1.26 9.36 2.29
N THR A 662 1.19 9.41 3.62
CA THR A 662 -0.02 9.06 4.38
C THR A 662 -0.71 10.30 4.96
N ALA A 663 -2.03 10.21 5.11
CA ALA A 663 -2.87 11.22 5.74
C ALA A 663 -2.83 11.15 7.28
N ASP A 664 -2.50 9.99 7.84
CA ASP A 664 -2.37 9.75 9.28
C ASP A 664 -1.26 8.73 9.59
N MET A 665 -0.93 8.54 10.87
CA MET A 665 0.05 7.54 11.32
C MET A 665 -0.54 6.54 12.33
N VAL A 666 -1.87 6.47 12.41
CA VAL A 666 -2.59 5.72 13.46
C VAL A 666 -3.47 4.64 12.85
N ALA A 667 -3.98 4.86 11.64
CA ALA A 667 -4.78 3.88 10.94
C ALA A 667 -3.94 2.64 10.64
N LYS A 668 -4.52 1.47 10.93
CA LYS A 668 -3.88 0.19 10.65
C LYS A 668 -3.70 -0.06 9.15
N ILE A 669 -4.67 0.36 8.36
CA ILE A 669 -4.61 0.37 6.90
C ILE A 669 -4.16 1.77 6.45
N PRO A 670 -3.06 1.90 5.67
CA PRO A 670 -2.58 3.18 5.15
C PRO A 670 -3.66 4.00 4.46
N LYS A 671 -3.95 5.18 5.01
CA LYS A 671 -4.78 6.18 4.35
C LYS A 671 -3.89 7.08 3.51
N LEU A 672 -3.91 6.90 2.19
CA LEU A 672 -3.13 7.74 1.29
C LEU A 672 -3.47 9.23 1.46
N LYS A 673 -2.43 10.06 1.49
CA LYS A 673 -2.59 11.51 1.53
C LYS A 673 -3.29 11.97 0.25
N ALA A 674 -4.48 12.56 0.41
CA ALA A 674 -5.19 13.21 -0.67
C ALA A 674 -4.53 14.56 -0.98
N TRP A 675 -4.12 14.76 -2.22
CA TRP A 675 -3.57 16.03 -2.69
C TRP A 675 -4.68 16.89 -3.31
N PRO A 676 -4.74 18.21 -3.03
CA PRO A 676 -5.74 19.08 -3.65
C PRO A 676 -5.60 19.03 -5.18
N GLY A 677 -6.64 18.62 -5.91
CA GLY A 677 -6.61 18.43 -7.37
C GLY A 677 -6.25 17.01 -7.84
N GLY A 678 -6.10 16.05 -6.93
CA GLY A 678 -5.80 14.64 -7.22
C GLY A 678 -4.36 14.23 -6.92
N ASN A 679 -4.10 12.93 -6.85
CA ASN A 679 -2.80 12.34 -6.47
C ASN A 679 -1.84 12.12 -7.66
N TRP A 680 -2.23 12.50 -8.86
CA TRP A 680 -1.44 12.36 -10.08
C TRP A 680 -0.49 13.56 -10.24
N LEU A 681 0.64 13.33 -10.90
CA LEU A 681 1.62 14.36 -11.28
C LEU A 681 2.04 14.14 -12.73
N LEU A 682 2.07 15.22 -13.51
CA LEU A 682 2.50 15.15 -14.91
C LEU A 682 3.98 14.77 -15.01
N GLY A 683 4.23 13.59 -15.58
CA GLY A 683 5.57 13.15 -15.97
C GLY A 683 6.46 12.68 -14.82
N VAL A 684 5.94 12.61 -13.59
CA VAL A 684 6.68 12.10 -12.42
C VAL A 684 5.81 11.17 -11.59
N ARG A 685 6.36 10.01 -11.22
CA ARG A 685 5.71 9.02 -10.36
C ARG A 685 6.05 9.30 -8.90
N ARG A 686 5.03 9.29 -8.02
CA ARG A 686 5.18 9.46 -6.56
C ARG A 686 5.52 8.17 -5.82
N ASN A 687 5.52 7.02 -6.48
CA ASN A 687 5.93 5.76 -5.88
C ASN A 687 7.35 5.41 -6.36
N GLU A 688 8.32 5.57 -5.46
CA GLU A 688 9.66 5.01 -5.68
C GLU A 688 9.61 3.53 -5.30
N VAL A 689 10.18 2.67 -6.15
CA VAL A 689 10.35 1.24 -5.88
C VAL A 689 11.84 0.95 -5.73
N ARG A 690 12.18 0.32 -4.60
CA ARG A 690 13.52 -0.12 -4.22
C ARG A 690 13.53 -1.63 -4.07
N ASP A 691 14.56 -2.28 -4.58
CA ASP A 691 14.89 -3.65 -4.24
C ASP A 691 15.62 -3.71 -2.89
N CYS A 692 15.58 -4.89 -2.27
CA CYS A 692 16.35 -5.20 -1.09
C CYS A 692 17.73 -5.78 -1.45
N ASP A 693 18.70 -5.64 -0.54
CA ASP A 693 19.93 -6.41 -0.62
C ASP A 693 19.69 -7.90 -0.25
N ALA A 694 20.73 -8.73 -0.36
CA ALA A 694 20.65 -10.16 -0.08
C ALA A 694 20.32 -10.48 1.41
N GLU A 695 20.35 -9.48 2.29
CA GLU A 695 19.91 -9.55 3.68
C GLU A 695 18.60 -8.80 3.92
N GLY A 696 17.85 -8.47 2.88
CA GLY A 696 16.56 -7.79 3.01
C GLY A 696 16.65 -6.31 3.37
N ASN A 697 17.83 -5.68 3.38
CA ASN A 697 17.94 -4.26 3.72
C ASN A 697 17.56 -3.37 2.54
N TYR A 698 16.85 -2.28 2.82
CA TYR A 698 16.44 -1.28 1.84
C TYR A 698 16.68 0.15 2.36
N ARG A 699 16.70 1.12 1.43
CA ARG A 699 16.86 2.55 1.76
C ARG A 699 16.19 3.49 0.77
N PHE A 700 15.66 4.60 1.30
CA PHE A 700 15.19 5.77 0.57
C PHE A 700 15.94 7.01 1.09
N GLU A 701 16.63 7.74 0.22
CA GLU A 701 17.56 8.82 0.63
C GLU A 701 17.18 10.18 0.06
N GLY A 702 17.45 11.27 0.76
CA GLY A 702 17.10 12.61 0.26
C GLY A 702 15.59 12.85 0.20
N LEU A 703 14.87 12.33 1.19
CA LEU A 703 13.44 12.57 1.38
C LEU A 703 13.24 13.93 2.05
N SER A 704 12.25 14.69 1.60
CA SER A 704 12.02 16.05 2.12
C SER A 704 11.27 16.04 3.46
N ARG A 705 11.77 16.78 4.44
CA ARG A 705 11.07 17.12 5.70
C ARG A 705 10.09 18.28 5.52
N LEU A 706 10.10 18.93 4.35
CA LEU A 706 9.29 20.11 4.07
C LEU A 706 7.80 19.78 4.13
N GLY A 707 7.08 20.54 4.94
CA GLY A 707 5.64 20.43 5.08
C GLY A 707 5.14 21.30 6.22
N ASP A 708 3.82 21.47 6.28
CA ASP A 708 3.16 22.13 7.39
C ASP A 708 3.53 21.45 8.72
N PRO A 709 4.14 22.20 9.68
CA PRO A 709 4.49 21.67 10.99
C PRO A 709 3.30 21.04 11.73
N SER A 710 2.08 21.52 11.46
CA SER A 710 0.85 21.00 12.06
C SER A 710 0.23 19.81 11.31
N ALA A 711 0.57 19.60 10.03
CA ALA A 711 0.02 18.53 9.22
C ALA A 711 0.88 17.25 9.25
N VAL A 712 0.29 16.09 8.97
CA VAL A 712 1.06 14.84 8.85
C VAL A 712 2.01 14.91 7.66
N ASN A 713 3.29 14.64 7.92
CA ASN A 713 4.33 14.49 6.91
C ASN A 713 5.05 13.15 7.11
N ALA A 714 4.38 12.08 6.70
CA ALA A 714 4.88 10.73 6.89
C ALA A 714 4.73 9.84 5.65
N LEU A 715 5.55 8.79 5.57
CA LEU A 715 5.44 7.75 4.55
C LEU A 715 4.93 6.44 5.15
N ALA A 716 3.96 5.79 4.54
CA ALA A 716 3.72 4.37 4.74
C ALA A 716 4.74 3.58 3.91
N ILE A 717 5.41 2.61 4.52
CA ILE A 717 6.43 1.77 3.86
C ILE A 717 5.92 0.34 3.80
N GLU A 718 5.87 -0.22 2.61
CA GLU A 718 5.41 -1.58 2.39
C GLU A 718 6.36 -2.36 1.49
N ALA A 719 6.56 -3.62 1.85
CA ALA A 719 7.35 -4.60 1.13
C ALA A 719 6.42 -5.59 0.42
N PHE A 720 6.73 -5.96 -0.81
CA PHE A 720 5.99 -6.93 -1.60
C PHE A 720 6.93 -7.91 -2.29
N GLN A 721 6.54 -9.19 -2.27
CA GLN A 721 7.16 -10.23 -3.05
C GLN A 721 6.31 -10.48 -4.29
N ILE A 722 6.92 -10.32 -5.46
CA ILE A 722 6.27 -10.49 -6.76
C ILE A 722 6.71 -11.83 -7.35
N ARG A 723 5.75 -12.65 -7.77
CA ARG A 723 6.04 -13.90 -8.48
C ARG A 723 6.56 -13.57 -9.89
N PRO A 724 7.77 -14.04 -10.25
CA PRO A 724 8.30 -13.92 -11.61
C PRO A 724 7.32 -14.49 -12.64
N GLY A 725 7.29 -13.91 -13.84
CA GLY A 725 6.47 -14.40 -14.97
C GLY A 725 4.98 -14.06 -14.90
N THR A 726 4.39 -13.87 -13.72
CA THR A 726 2.94 -13.56 -13.57
C THR A 726 2.65 -12.18 -13.01
N GLY A 727 3.62 -11.55 -12.34
CA GLY A 727 3.44 -10.30 -11.62
C GLY A 727 2.57 -10.40 -10.36
N GLN A 728 2.08 -11.59 -10.00
CA GLN A 728 1.22 -11.78 -8.83
C GLN A 728 1.97 -11.47 -7.54
N ILE A 729 1.36 -10.71 -6.64
CA ILE A 729 1.88 -10.50 -5.29
C ILE A 729 1.60 -11.76 -4.44
N VAL A 730 2.67 -12.35 -3.91
CA VAL A 730 2.64 -13.61 -3.14
C VAL A 730 3.12 -13.45 -1.70
N GLY A 731 3.62 -12.27 -1.34
CA GLY A 731 3.93 -11.89 0.03
C GLY A 731 3.90 -10.38 0.16
N CYS A 732 3.53 -9.88 1.33
CA CYS A 732 3.50 -8.45 1.59
C CYS A 732 3.75 -8.13 3.07
N THR A 733 3.94 -6.84 3.39
CA THR A 733 3.95 -6.34 4.78
C THR A 733 2.72 -6.82 5.54
N ASP A 734 2.90 -7.36 6.73
CA ASP A 734 1.82 -7.78 7.62
C ASP A 734 1.31 -6.56 8.40
N LEU A 735 0.01 -6.28 8.28
CA LEU A 735 -0.71 -5.31 9.10
C LEU A 735 -1.53 -6.02 10.19
N GLY A 736 -1.50 -7.35 10.31
CA GLY A 736 -2.30 -8.12 11.26
C GLY A 736 -1.91 -7.94 12.73
N ARG A 737 -2.49 -8.75 13.63
CA ARG A 737 -2.26 -8.63 15.08
C ARG A 737 -0.80 -8.83 15.49
N GLN A 738 -0.03 -9.63 14.75
CA GLN A 738 1.39 -9.87 15.02
C GLN A 738 2.26 -8.63 14.77
N SER A 739 1.75 -7.65 14.02
CA SER A 739 2.46 -6.42 13.65
C SER A 739 2.09 -5.21 14.52
N ALA A 740 1.21 -5.36 15.52
CA ALA A 740 0.62 -4.23 16.26
C ALA A 740 1.66 -3.31 16.93
N ASP A 741 2.84 -3.82 17.26
CA ASP A 741 3.95 -3.06 17.85
C ASP A 741 5.01 -2.57 16.83
N ILE A 742 4.80 -2.86 15.53
CA ILE A 742 5.78 -2.63 14.46
C ILE A 742 5.39 -1.37 13.68
N LYS A 743 6.28 -0.38 13.70
CA LYS A 743 6.08 0.88 12.97
C LYS A 743 6.32 0.66 11.48
N PHE A 744 5.29 0.90 10.67
CA PHE A 744 5.38 0.97 9.19
C PHE A 744 5.15 2.40 8.65
N TYR A 745 4.90 3.36 9.54
CA TYR A 745 4.83 4.79 9.22
C TYR A 745 6.12 5.51 9.58
N ALA A 746 6.61 6.28 8.62
CA ALA A 746 7.81 7.09 8.69
C ALA A 746 7.50 8.56 8.89
N ASP A 747 7.57 9.07 10.11
CA ASP A 747 7.47 10.51 10.33
C ASP A 747 8.73 11.21 9.80
N LEU A 748 8.61 11.86 8.64
CA LEU A 748 9.76 12.49 7.99
C LEU A 748 10.28 13.70 8.78
N LYS A 749 9.52 14.22 9.75
CA LYS A 749 9.91 15.40 10.54
C LYS A 749 11.03 15.11 11.52
N ILE A 750 11.23 13.85 11.91
CA ILE A 750 12.24 13.44 12.88
C ILE A 750 13.38 12.65 12.22
N ASP A 751 14.46 12.43 12.95
CA ASP A 751 15.47 11.43 12.57
C ASP A 751 14.91 10.03 12.80
N LEU A 752 15.10 9.15 11.83
CA LEU A 752 14.46 7.84 11.78
C LEU A 752 15.50 6.74 11.98
N ASP A 753 15.23 5.86 12.95
CA ASP A 753 16.01 4.63 13.14
C ASP A 753 15.73 3.63 12.02
N THR A 754 16.56 2.59 11.91
CA THR A 754 16.32 1.46 11.00
C THR A 754 15.16 0.59 11.49
N TRP A 755 14.17 0.30 10.65
CA TRP A 755 13.00 -0.51 11.05
C TRP A 755 13.00 -1.93 10.49
N ARG A 756 12.07 -2.72 11.00
CA ARG A 756 11.75 -4.07 10.54
C ARG A 756 10.43 -4.04 9.81
N SER A 757 10.45 -4.39 8.53
CA SER A 757 9.24 -4.62 7.74
C SER A 757 8.87 -6.10 7.83
N VAL A 758 7.92 -6.44 8.70
CA VAL A 758 7.46 -7.83 8.86
C VAL A 758 6.55 -8.22 7.71
N VAL A 759 6.84 -9.37 7.08
CA VAL A 759 6.11 -9.85 5.91
C VAL A 759 5.53 -11.24 6.11
N PHE A 760 4.46 -11.55 5.37
CA PHE A 760 3.81 -12.86 5.37
C PHE A 760 3.45 -13.33 3.94
N PRO A 761 3.35 -14.65 3.68
CA PRO A 761 2.84 -15.18 2.42
C PRO A 761 1.34 -14.89 2.25
N CYS A 762 0.93 -14.38 1.09
CA CYS A 762 -0.44 -13.93 0.86
C CYS A 762 -1.01 -14.33 -0.52
N GLN A 763 -2.32 -14.14 -0.69
CA GLN A 763 -2.99 -14.11 -1.98
C GLN A 763 -3.57 -12.72 -2.23
N GLU A 764 -3.32 -12.17 -3.42
CA GLU A 764 -3.85 -10.86 -3.83
C GLU A 764 -5.32 -10.93 -4.28
N LEU A 765 -6.11 -9.95 -3.87
CA LEU A 765 -7.45 -9.71 -4.39
C LEU A 765 -7.64 -8.24 -4.76
N SER A 766 -8.53 -7.98 -5.70
CA SER A 766 -8.80 -6.62 -6.19
C SER A 766 -10.27 -6.38 -6.42
N LEU A 767 -10.77 -5.25 -5.91
CA LEU A 767 -12.13 -4.76 -6.13
C LEU A 767 -12.10 -3.33 -6.67
N VAL A 768 -13.12 -2.98 -7.46
CA VAL A 768 -13.33 -1.64 -8.02
C VAL A 768 -14.76 -1.17 -7.75
N GLY A 769 -15.01 0.13 -7.80
CA GLY A 769 -16.36 0.69 -7.65
C GLY A 769 -16.85 0.72 -6.21
N LEU A 770 -15.95 0.92 -5.24
CA LEU A 770 -16.29 1.14 -3.83
C LEU A 770 -16.93 2.52 -3.60
N PHE A 771 -18.20 2.63 -3.97
CA PHE A 771 -18.98 3.86 -3.93
C PHE A 771 -20.39 3.59 -3.41
N ASP A 772 -20.84 4.36 -2.42
CA ASP A 772 -22.20 4.30 -1.89
C ASP A 772 -23.11 5.26 -2.68
N PRO A 773 -24.05 4.74 -3.51
CA PRO A 773 -24.89 5.57 -4.35
C PRO A 773 -25.91 6.39 -3.56
N ARG A 774 -26.21 6.04 -2.30
CA ARG A 774 -27.20 6.75 -1.47
C ARG A 774 -26.72 8.14 -1.06
N PHE A 775 -25.41 8.26 -0.83
CA PHE A 775 -24.78 9.49 -0.32
C PHE A 775 -23.82 10.12 -1.33
N LEU A 776 -23.65 9.50 -2.50
CA LEU A 776 -22.68 9.89 -3.52
C LEU A 776 -21.25 9.97 -2.98
N GLN A 777 -20.87 8.98 -2.17
CA GLN A 777 -19.59 8.98 -1.43
C GLN A 777 -18.77 7.73 -1.73
N SER A 778 -17.46 7.92 -1.90
CA SER A 778 -16.51 6.81 -2.00
C SER A 778 -16.32 6.18 -0.62
N LEU A 779 -16.29 4.84 -0.56
CA LEU A 779 -16.08 4.10 0.68
C LEU A 779 -14.58 4.02 0.96
N GLY A 780 -14.15 4.69 2.03
CA GLY A 780 -12.73 4.85 2.38
C GLY A 780 -12.24 3.96 3.51
N GLU A 781 -13.11 3.14 4.11
CA GLU A 781 -12.77 2.29 5.24
C GLU A 781 -13.28 0.86 5.02
N VAL A 782 -12.49 -0.12 5.46
CA VAL A 782 -12.83 -1.53 5.40
C VAL A 782 -12.58 -2.18 6.76
N ILE A 783 -13.47 -3.08 7.15
CA ILE A 783 -13.25 -4.06 8.21
C ILE A 783 -13.17 -5.42 7.56
N LEU A 784 -11.99 -6.01 7.66
CA LEU A 784 -11.68 -7.35 7.19
C LEU A 784 -11.86 -8.32 8.36
N LEU A 785 -12.65 -9.38 8.18
CA LEU A 785 -12.84 -10.42 9.18
C LEU A 785 -12.53 -11.80 8.58
N ASP A 786 -11.87 -12.65 9.36
CA ASP A 786 -11.83 -14.09 9.10
C ASP A 786 -13.25 -14.64 9.35
N ALA A 787 -13.86 -15.19 8.29
CA ALA A 787 -15.26 -15.61 8.30
C ALA A 787 -15.54 -16.74 9.32
N ARG A 788 -14.53 -17.53 9.71
CA ARG A 788 -14.70 -18.62 10.67
C ARG A 788 -14.71 -18.12 12.10
N ARG A 789 -13.88 -17.12 12.39
CA ARG A 789 -13.70 -16.56 13.74
C ARG A 789 -14.59 -15.34 14.00
N ASN A 790 -15.17 -14.79 12.93
CA ASN A 790 -15.84 -13.50 12.94
C ASN A 790 -15.01 -12.41 13.65
N ALA A 791 -13.70 -12.43 13.38
CA ALA A 791 -12.70 -11.59 14.02
C ALA A 791 -11.65 -11.19 13.00
N GLU A 792 -10.91 -10.13 13.28
CA GLU A 792 -9.81 -9.69 12.41
C GLU A 792 -8.83 -10.85 12.10
N PRO A 793 -8.43 -11.03 10.82
CA PRO A 793 -7.44 -12.03 10.45
C PRO A 793 -6.13 -11.86 11.22
N GLN A 794 -5.45 -12.97 11.47
CA GLN A 794 -4.17 -12.94 12.18
C GLN A 794 -3.12 -12.14 11.41
N ARG A 795 -3.13 -12.28 10.09
CA ARG A 795 -2.26 -11.60 9.14
C ARG A 795 -3.07 -11.14 7.95
N PHE A 796 -2.87 -9.90 7.56
CA PHE A 796 -3.47 -9.33 6.36
C PHE A 796 -2.77 -8.04 5.98
N ASN A 797 -3.01 -7.57 4.76
CA ASN A 797 -2.73 -6.20 4.36
C ASN A 797 -3.87 -5.72 3.46
N ALA A 798 -4.14 -4.42 3.44
CA ALA A 798 -5.04 -3.85 2.47
C ALA A 798 -4.70 -2.39 2.19
N MET A 799 -5.16 -1.91 1.04
CA MET A 799 -4.99 -0.53 0.59
C MET A 799 -6.22 -0.09 -0.21
N LEU A 800 -6.77 1.08 0.14
CA LEU A 800 -7.87 1.73 -0.58
C LEU A 800 -7.40 3.02 -1.24
N SER A 801 -7.76 3.20 -2.52
CA SER A 801 -7.49 4.44 -3.26
C SER A 801 -8.44 4.60 -4.44
N ASN A 802 -9.06 5.77 -4.60
CA ASN A 802 -9.89 6.11 -5.76
C ASN A 802 -10.93 5.01 -6.11
N GLN A 803 -11.68 4.53 -5.10
CA GLN A 803 -12.67 3.44 -5.22
C GLN A 803 -12.11 2.07 -5.62
N ASN A 804 -10.79 1.93 -5.71
CA ASN A 804 -10.08 0.67 -5.89
C ASN A 804 -9.62 0.14 -4.53
N PHE A 805 -9.64 -1.18 -4.40
CA PHE A 805 -9.22 -1.89 -3.20
C PHE A 805 -8.33 -3.05 -3.56
N ALA A 806 -7.12 -3.04 -3.02
CA ALA A 806 -6.23 -4.18 -3.00
C ALA A 806 -6.24 -4.76 -1.59
N ALA A 807 -6.36 -6.08 -1.46
CA ALA A 807 -6.15 -6.74 -0.19
C ALA A 807 -5.35 -8.03 -0.36
N PHE A 808 -4.69 -8.41 0.72
CA PHE A 808 -3.76 -9.51 0.79
C PHE A 808 -4.09 -10.29 2.05
N VAL A 809 -4.50 -11.54 1.86
CA VAL A 809 -4.95 -12.42 2.96
C VAL A 809 -4.23 -13.74 2.90
N GLU A 810 -4.23 -14.49 4.00
CA GLU A 810 -3.58 -15.80 4.07
C GLU A 810 -4.16 -16.75 2.99
N PRO A 811 -3.32 -17.51 2.26
CA PRO A 811 -3.79 -18.39 1.19
C PRO A 811 -4.84 -19.42 1.67
N GLY A 812 -6.01 -19.43 1.03
CA GLY A 812 -7.11 -20.33 1.37
C GLY A 812 -7.94 -19.91 2.59
N SER A 813 -7.71 -18.72 3.15
CA SER A 813 -8.62 -18.11 4.12
C SER A 813 -9.95 -17.73 3.46
N ARG A 814 -11.02 -17.70 4.27
CA ARG A 814 -12.33 -17.16 3.89
C ARG A 814 -12.54 -15.87 4.67
N ASN A 815 -12.87 -14.79 3.99
CA ASN A 815 -12.93 -13.47 4.59
C ASN A 815 -14.28 -12.79 4.32
N HIS A 816 -14.75 -12.03 5.30
CA HIS A 816 -15.81 -11.04 5.15
C HIS A 816 -15.20 -9.65 4.96
N PHE A 817 -15.85 -8.83 4.15
CA PHE A 817 -15.44 -7.45 3.91
C PHE A 817 -16.60 -6.52 4.18
N LEU A 818 -16.43 -5.62 5.15
CA LEU A 818 -17.44 -4.64 5.53
C LEU A 818 -16.88 -3.25 5.24
N PHE A 819 -17.44 -2.53 4.28
CA PHE A 819 -16.97 -1.19 3.95
C PHE A 819 -17.85 -0.12 4.59
N ARG A 820 -17.20 0.97 4.99
CA ARG A 820 -17.81 2.07 5.74
C ARG A 820 -17.44 3.42 5.13
N TYR A 821 -18.22 4.43 5.54
CA TYR A 821 -17.88 5.83 5.38
C TYR A 821 -17.85 6.48 6.76
N GLY A 822 -16.65 6.80 7.24
CA GLY A 822 -16.42 7.31 8.59
C GLY A 822 -16.92 6.36 9.68
N ARG A 823 -17.34 6.93 10.81
CA ARG A 823 -17.85 6.17 11.97
C ARG A 823 -19.27 5.60 11.81
N VAL A 824 -19.91 5.83 10.66
CA VAL A 824 -21.29 5.40 10.43
C VAL A 824 -21.29 3.94 9.94
N GLY A 825 -22.34 3.18 10.31
CA GLY A 825 -22.44 1.73 10.15
C GLY A 825 -22.12 1.17 8.75
N ASN A 826 -22.09 -0.17 8.65
CA ASN A 826 -21.69 -0.88 7.43
C ASN A 826 -22.51 -0.41 6.21
N ARG A 827 -21.82 0.05 5.16
CA ARG A 827 -22.43 0.62 3.95
C ARG A 827 -22.48 -0.37 2.80
N LEU A 828 -21.46 -1.22 2.69
CA LEU A 828 -21.35 -2.34 1.74
C LEU A 828 -20.91 -3.58 2.54
N LEU A 829 -21.60 -4.70 2.35
CA LEU A 829 -21.24 -5.99 2.97
C LEU A 829 -20.94 -7.00 1.88
N LEU A 830 -19.79 -7.66 2.00
CA LEU A 830 -19.42 -8.86 1.26
C LEU A 830 -19.19 -9.97 2.28
N ILE A 831 -20.25 -10.69 2.62
CA ILE A 831 -20.25 -11.78 3.60
C ILE A 831 -20.58 -13.14 2.98
N ASN A 832 -21.05 -13.18 1.74
CA ASN A 832 -21.48 -14.40 1.07
C ASN A 832 -22.58 -15.08 1.90
N ALA A 833 -23.63 -14.30 2.17
CA ALA A 833 -24.79 -14.80 2.88
C ALA A 833 -25.47 -15.82 1.97
N GLU A 834 -25.45 -17.09 2.39
CA GLU A 834 -26.06 -18.15 1.60
C GLU A 834 -27.56 -17.91 1.45
N ASN A 835 -28.06 -18.19 0.25
CA ASN A 835 -29.45 -18.46 0.03
C ASN A 835 -29.71 -19.89 0.54
N PRO A 836 -30.48 -20.11 1.61
CA PRO A 836 -30.58 -21.44 2.22
C PRO A 836 -31.11 -22.52 1.26
N THR A 837 -31.75 -22.16 0.15
CA THR A 837 -31.97 -23.09 -0.97
C THR A 837 -32.23 -22.30 -2.26
N GLY A 838 -31.70 -22.77 -3.40
CA GLY A 838 -32.22 -22.43 -4.74
C GLY A 838 -33.62 -22.99 -5.00
N LYS A 839 -34.47 -23.08 -3.97
CA LYS A 839 -35.86 -23.51 -4.04
C LYS A 839 -36.67 -22.43 -3.32
N THR A 840 -37.59 -21.82 -4.05
CA THR A 840 -38.69 -21.04 -3.48
C THR A 840 -39.28 -21.82 -2.29
N PRO A 841 -39.46 -21.19 -1.12
CA PRO A 841 -40.08 -21.85 0.02
C PRO A 841 -41.51 -22.23 -0.36
N THR A 842 -41.71 -23.49 -0.73
CA THR A 842 -43.05 -24.08 -0.71
C THR A 842 -43.48 -24.16 0.75
N GLU A 843 -44.60 -23.51 1.06
CA GLU A 843 -45.20 -23.18 2.36
C GLU A 843 -45.36 -24.30 3.41
N LYS A 844 -44.79 -25.51 3.24
CA LYS A 844 -45.24 -26.69 3.97
C LYS A 844 -44.33 -27.30 5.03
N ASN A 845 -43.17 -26.74 5.37
CA ASN A 845 -42.45 -27.22 6.58
C ASN A 845 -41.32 -26.27 7.06
N PRO A 846 -41.58 -25.41 8.05
CA PRO A 846 -40.57 -24.53 8.66
C PRO A 846 -39.53 -25.27 9.53
N ASP A 847 -39.89 -26.43 10.09
CA ASP A 847 -39.15 -27.02 11.23
C ASP A 847 -38.01 -27.98 10.83
N ARG A 848 -37.90 -28.33 9.54
CA ARG A 848 -36.87 -29.30 9.08
C ARG A 848 -35.51 -28.70 8.74
N TYR A 849 -35.38 -27.37 8.65
CA TYR A 849 -34.15 -26.73 8.18
C TYR A 849 -33.10 -26.51 9.28
N ALA A 850 -33.50 -26.43 10.55
CA ALA A 850 -32.57 -26.27 11.68
C ALA A 850 -31.72 -27.52 11.97
N ALA A 851 -32.12 -28.69 11.46
CA ALA A 851 -31.47 -29.98 11.76
C ALA A 851 -30.40 -30.42 10.74
N SER A 852 -30.14 -29.62 9.70
CA SER A 852 -29.21 -29.97 8.61
C SER A 852 -27.90 -29.19 8.60
N LEU A 853 -27.71 -28.26 9.55
CA LEU A 853 -26.43 -27.60 9.76
C LEU A 853 -25.54 -28.48 10.66
N PRO A 854 -24.27 -28.75 10.28
CA PRO A 854 -23.34 -29.46 11.15
C PRO A 854 -23.25 -28.77 12.51
N ALA A 855 -23.46 -29.52 13.58
CA ALA A 855 -23.36 -29.03 14.96
C ALA A 855 -21.92 -28.56 15.22
N GLY A 856 -21.69 -27.25 15.20
CA GLY A 856 -20.36 -26.66 15.38
C GLY A 856 -20.16 -25.30 14.71
N ARG A 857 -20.96 -24.95 13.69
CA ARG A 857 -21.01 -23.58 13.19
C ARG A 857 -21.83 -22.74 14.17
N MET A 858 -21.18 -21.89 14.97
CA MET A 858 -21.83 -20.67 15.47
C MET A 858 -22.58 -20.02 14.31
N ASP A 859 -23.80 -19.53 14.55
CA ASP A 859 -24.68 -18.86 13.59
C ASP A 859 -23.95 -17.82 12.73
N ALA A 860 -23.24 -18.25 11.69
CA ALA A 860 -22.43 -17.36 10.88
C ALA A 860 -23.37 -16.63 9.91
N ASP A 861 -23.32 -15.29 9.94
CA ASP A 861 -24.11 -14.42 9.05
C ASP A 861 -23.78 -14.66 7.55
N GLY A 862 -22.66 -15.32 7.23
CA GLY A 862 -22.31 -15.77 5.89
C GLY A 862 -21.02 -16.60 5.84
N ARG A 863 -20.79 -17.34 4.74
CA ARG A 863 -19.63 -18.26 4.61
C ARG A 863 -18.31 -17.54 4.32
N GLY A 864 -18.37 -16.27 3.92
CA GLY A 864 -17.23 -15.49 3.45
C GLY A 864 -16.66 -15.95 2.11
N TYR A 865 -15.78 -15.12 1.55
CA TYR A 865 -15.20 -15.34 0.23
C TYR A 865 -13.75 -15.81 0.33
N THR A 866 -13.39 -16.79 -0.47
CA THR A 866 -11.99 -17.04 -0.83
C THR A 866 -11.53 -16.01 -1.87
N VAL A 867 -10.21 -15.83 -2.00
CA VAL A 867 -9.63 -14.91 -2.99
C VAL A 867 -10.10 -15.20 -4.44
N PRO A 868 -10.13 -16.46 -4.92
CA PRO A 868 -10.67 -16.74 -6.25
C PRO A 868 -12.14 -16.39 -6.41
N GLU A 869 -12.98 -16.62 -5.39
CA GLU A 869 -14.41 -16.29 -5.44
C GLU A 869 -14.63 -14.77 -5.53
N ILE A 870 -13.93 -13.98 -4.69
CA ILE A 870 -14.14 -12.53 -4.65
C ILE A 870 -13.63 -11.81 -5.90
N ASN A 871 -12.51 -12.27 -6.48
CA ASN A 871 -11.97 -11.71 -7.73
C ASN A 871 -12.90 -11.98 -8.94
N HIS A 872 -13.90 -12.86 -8.80
CA HIS A 872 -14.89 -13.17 -9.84
C HIS A 872 -16.33 -12.83 -9.43
N LEU A 873 -16.51 -12.06 -8.36
CA LEU A 873 -17.82 -11.75 -7.77
C LEU A 873 -18.75 -11.02 -8.75
N GLY A 874 -18.18 -10.20 -9.64
CA GLY A 874 -18.90 -9.31 -10.55
C GLY A 874 -19.30 -7.98 -9.88
N PRO A 875 -20.33 -7.30 -10.40
CA PRO A 875 -20.80 -6.01 -9.88
C PRO A 875 -21.09 -6.01 -8.38
N LEU A 876 -20.39 -5.16 -7.63
CA LEU A 876 -20.46 -5.14 -6.16
C LEU A 876 -21.86 -4.79 -5.64
N ASN A 877 -22.61 -3.94 -6.34
CA ASN A 877 -23.98 -3.57 -5.99
C ASN A 877 -24.94 -4.76 -5.99
N LEU A 878 -24.78 -5.73 -6.91
CA LEU A 878 -25.56 -6.97 -6.88
C LEU A 878 -25.18 -7.84 -5.68
N ALA A 879 -23.87 -8.03 -5.47
CA ALA A 879 -23.37 -8.87 -4.40
C ALA A 879 -23.77 -8.33 -3.03
N THR A 880 -23.57 -7.04 -2.78
CA THR A 880 -23.94 -6.40 -1.51
C THR A 880 -25.45 -6.30 -1.32
N ALA A 881 -26.24 -6.05 -2.37
CA ALA A 881 -27.70 -6.04 -2.26
C ALA A 881 -28.22 -7.42 -1.88
N GLY A 882 -27.65 -8.47 -2.48
CA GLY A 882 -27.93 -9.85 -2.13
C GLY A 882 -27.52 -10.18 -0.69
N ASP A 883 -26.30 -9.83 -0.28
CA ASP A 883 -25.81 -10.10 1.08
C ASP A 883 -26.62 -9.37 2.15
N PHE A 884 -26.98 -8.09 1.94
CA PHE A 884 -27.92 -7.39 2.83
C PHE A 884 -29.27 -8.09 2.86
N TRP A 885 -29.85 -8.41 1.70
CA TRP A 885 -31.19 -8.98 1.63
C TRP A 885 -31.29 -10.32 2.36
N HIS A 886 -30.33 -11.24 2.16
CA HIS A 886 -30.37 -12.54 2.84
C HIS A 886 -30.15 -12.40 4.36
N LEU A 887 -29.26 -11.49 4.77
CA LEU A 887 -29.03 -11.22 6.20
C LEU A 887 -30.28 -10.64 6.86
N ASP A 888 -30.92 -9.67 6.20
CA ASP A 888 -32.14 -9.04 6.67
C ASP A 888 -33.31 -10.03 6.70
N ASP A 889 -33.42 -10.89 5.69
CA ASP A 889 -34.47 -11.91 5.62
C ASP A 889 -34.40 -12.89 6.80
N LYS A 890 -33.19 -13.38 7.10
CA LYS A 890 -32.93 -14.22 8.28
C LYS A 890 -33.35 -13.51 9.57
N ARG A 891 -32.88 -12.27 9.78
CA ARG A 891 -33.15 -11.51 11.01
C ARG A 891 -34.63 -11.16 11.16
N LEU A 892 -35.28 -10.70 10.09
CA LEU A 892 -36.71 -10.39 10.11
C LEU A 892 -37.54 -11.65 10.36
N ALA A 893 -37.17 -12.81 9.80
CA ALA A 893 -37.84 -14.08 10.11
C ALA A 893 -37.73 -14.43 11.61
N ASP A 894 -36.55 -14.25 12.21
CA ASP A 894 -36.35 -14.47 13.65
C ASP A 894 -37.18 -13.48 14.50
N TYR A 895 -37.26 -12.21 14.10
CA TYR A 895 -38.07 -11.21 14.80
C TYR A 895 -39.57 -11.50 14.69
N ARG A 896 -40.05 -11.92 13.51
CA ARG A 896 -41.44 -12.35 13.30
C ARG A 896 -41.79 -13.54 14.20
N ARG A 897 -40.90 -14.54 14.32
CA ARG A 897 -41.08 -15.68 15.26
C ARG A 897 -41.16 -15.23 16.71
N ALA A 898 -40.48 -14.13 17.05
CA ALA A 898 -40.54 -13.50 18.37
C ALA A 898 -41.71 -12.53 18.55
N GLY A 899 -42.60 -12.36 17.55
CA GLY A 899 -43.76 -11.47 17.62
C GLY A 899 -43.47 -9.99 17.31
N VAL A 900 -42.29 -9.68 16.77
CA VAL A 900 -41.88 -8.32 16.38
C VAL A 900 -41.92 -8.21 14.85
N SER A 901 -42.81 -7.38 14.32
CA SER A 901 -42.98 -7.18 12.87
C SER A 901 -43.31 -5.72 12.53
N SER A 902 -43.06 -5.33 11.28
CA SER A 902 -43.38 -4.00 10.77
C SER A 902 -43.71 -4.11 9.28
N SER A 903 -44.96 -3.80 8.92
CA SER A 903 -45.42 -3.85 7.52
C SER A 903 -44.61 -2.94 6.60
N LEU A 904 -44.19 -1.76 7.09
CA LEU A 904 -43.35 -0.84 6.34
C LEU A 904 -41.98 -1.45 6.00
N VAL A 905 -41.37 -2.16 6.95
CA VAL A 905 -40.07 -2.82 6.74
C VAL A 905 -40.22 -4.03 5.81
N ASP A 906 -41.29 -4.80 5.99
CA ASP A 906 -41.60 -5.96 5.13
C ASP A 906 -41.88 -5.53 3.68
N ASP A 907 -42.63 -4.45 3.46
CA ASP A 907 -42.88 -3.89 2.13
C ASP A 907 -41.58 -3.42 1.46
N LEU A 908 -40.71 -2.76 2.23
CA LEU A 908 -39.42 -2.29 1.72
C LEU A 908 -38.51 -3.48 1.36
N HIS A 909 -38.50 -4.53 2.19
CA HIS A 909 -37.77 -5.78 1.95
C HIS A 909 -38.24 -6.50 0.68
N ALA A 910 -39.56 -6.56 0.46
CA ALA A 910 -40.15 -7.12 -0.75
C ALA A 910 -39.82 -6.29 -2.01
N ARG A 911 -39.81 -4.95 -1.91
CA ARG A 911 -39.39 -4.07 -3.01
C ARG A 911 -37.92 -4.26 -3.35
N SER A 912 -37.04 -4.40 -2.35
CA SER A 912 -35.63 -4.71 -2.56
C SER A 912 -35.45 -6.01 -3.33
N ARG A 913 -36.22 -7.05 -2.99
CA ARG A 913 -36.21 -8.34 -3.70
C ARG A 913 -36.56 -8.18 -5.18
N LYS A 914 -37.67 -7.50 -5.46
CA LYS A 914 -38.11 -7.24 -6.82
C LYS A 914 -37.04 -6.51 -7.64
N GLN A 915 -36.44 -5.45 -7.08
CA GLN A 915 -35.37 -4.71 -7.76
C GLN A 915 -34.12 -5.56 -7.98
N LEU A 916 -33.78 -6.46 -7.05
CA LEU A 916 -32.66 -7.38 -7.24
C LEU A 916 -32.93 -8.34 -8.41
N ASP A 917 -34.14 -8.89 -8.48
CA ASP A 917 -34.55 -9.79 -9.57
C ASP A 917 -34.59 -9.03 -10.92
N ASP A 918 -35.12 -7.80 -10.95
CA ASP A 918 -35.12 -6.93 -12.14
C ASP A 918 -33.69 -6.62 -12.61
N ALA A 919 -32.75 -6.37 -11.69
CA ALA A 919 -31.35 -6.15 -12.01
C ALA A 919 -30.68 -7.38 -12.62
N LEU A 920 -30.99 -8.58 -12.10
CA LEU A 920 -30.50 -9.85 -12.65
C LEU A 920 -31.05 -10.11 -14.06
N ILE A 921 -32.31 -9.75 -14.32
CA ILE A 921 -32.93 -9.82 -15.64
C ILE A 921 -32.22 -8.85 -16.60
N ALA A 922 -32.10 -7.57 -16.22
CA ALA A 922 -31.41 -6.56 -17.03
C ALA A 922 -29.95 -6.94 -17.34
N SER A 923 -29.25 -7.56 -16.39
CA SER A 923 -27.90 -8.10 -16.59
C SER A 923 -27.85 -9.15 -17.70
N LYS A 924 -28.78 -10.12 -17.68
CA LYS A 924 -28.91 -11.18 -18.69
C LYS A 924 -29.32 -10.62 -20.06
N ASP A 925 -30.18 -9.61 -20.08
CA ASP A 925 -30.67 -8.94 -21.28
C ASP A 925 -29.67 -7.93 -21.88
N ASN A 926 -28.45 -7.85 -21.34
CA ASN A 926 -27.43 -6.89 -21.76
C ASN A 926 -27.78 -5.40 -21.57
N ARG A 927 -28.70 -5.06 -20.66
CA ARG A 927 -29.10 -3.68 -20.35
C ARG A 927 -28.31 -3.12 -19.17
N GLY A 928 -27.08 -2.67 -19.43
CA GLY A 928 -26.13 -2.22 -18.39
C GLY A 928 -26.63 -1.05 -17.52
N ALA A 929 -27.22 -0.02 -18.13
CA ALA A 929 -27.78 1.12 -17.40
C ALA A 929 -28.94 0.72 -16.48
N ASP A 930 -29.90 -0.07 -16.99
CA ASP A 930 -31.04 -0.57 -16.20
C ASP A 930 -30.58 -1.48 -15.06
N MET A 931 -29.61 -2.36 -15.33
CA MET A 931 -29.02 -3.22 -14.32
C MET A 931 -28.47 -2.39 -13.15
N ILE A 932 -27.68 -1.35 -13.43
CA ILE A 932 -27.10 -0.49 -12.39
C ILE A 932 -28.19 0.26 -11.63
N ALA A 933 -29.19 0.79 -12.32
CA ALA A 933 -30.31 1.50 -11.69
C ALA A 933 -31.06 0.58 -10.71
N HIS A 934 -31.44 -0.62 -11.15
CA HIS A 934 -32.14 -1.60 -10.30
C HIS A 934 -31.26 -2.12 -9.16
N ALA A 935 -30.00 -2.45 -9.43
CA ALA A 935 -29.07 -2.97 -8.42
C ALA A 935 -28.74 -1.93 -7.34
N ASN A 936 -28.55 -0.65 -7.72
CA ASN A 936 -28.36 0.43 -6.75
C ASN A 936 -29.63 0.68 -5.95
N GLY A 937 -30.81 0.59 -6.57
CA GLY A 937 -32.10 0.65 -5.87
C GLY A 937 -32.24 -0.47 -4.84
N ALA A 938 -31.94 -1.71 -5.23
CA ALA A 938 -31.99 -2.88 -4.37
C ALA A 938 -31.00 -2.74 -3.20
N TRP A 939 -29.75 -2.35 -3.46
CA TRP A 939 -28.76 -2.10 -2.41
C TRP A 939 -29.24 -1.00 -1.45
N ALA A 940 -29.70 0.13 -1.98
CA ALA A 940 -30.15 1.24 -1.17
C ALA A 940 -31.31 0.86 -0.24
N ASN A 941 -32.29 0.11 -0.76
CA ASN A 941 -33.44 -0.34 0.02
C ASN A 941 -33.06 -1.44 1.02
N SER A 942 -32.30 -2.48 0.63
CA SER A 942 -31.85 -3.50 1.57
C SER A 942 -31.02 -2.89 2.70
N ALA A 943 -30.11 -1.97 2.41
CA ALA A 943 -29.33 -1.34 3.47
C ALA A 943 -30.16 -0.44 4.41
N ARG A 944 -31.33 0.05 3.98
CA ARG A 944 -32.31 0.73 4.87
C ARG A 944 -33.07 -0.29 5.73
N VAL A 945 -33.44 -1.43 5.15
CA VAL A 945 -34.04 -2.56 5.88
C VAL A 945 -33.08 -3.04 6.97
N TYR A 946 -31.80 -3.23 6.66
CA TYR A 946 -30.76 -3.57 7.63
C TYR A 946 -30.69 -2.62 8.83
N SER A 947 -30.69 -1.31 8.57
CA SER A 947 -30.69 -0.31 9.65
C SER A 947 -31.98 -0.41 10.47
N ALA A 948 -33.14 -0.48 9.81
CA ALA A 948 -34.43 -0.57 10.48
C ALA A 948 -34.57 -1.85 11.32
N ALA A 949 -34.12 -2.99 10.81
CA ALA A 949 -34.11 -4.26 11.51
C ALA A 949 -33.19 -4.19 12.75
N SER A 950 -32.01 -3.58 12.62
CA SER A 950 -31.11 -3.35 13.76
C SER A 950 -31.73 -2.42 14.80
N ASP A 951 -32.42 -1.35 14.38
CA ASP A 951 -33.09 -0.41 15.28
C ASP A 951 -34.25 -1.08 16.01
N MET A 952 -35.06 -1.89 15.32
CA MET A 952 -36.11 -2.71 15.93
C MET A 952 -35.55 -3.65 17.01
N ALA A 953 -34.44 -4.33 16.72
CA ALA A 953 -33.79 -5.21 17.70
C ALA A 953 -33.28 -4.42 18.91
N ASN A 954 -32.63 -3.27 18.68
CA ASN A 954 -32.13 -2.39 19.73
C ASN A 954 -33.25 -1.83 20.61
N ASP A 955 -34.39 -1.44 20.03
CA ASP A 955 -35.53 -0.94 20.76
C ASP A 955 -36.15 -2.02 21.64
N VAL A 956 -36.26 -3.25 21.11
CA VAL A 956 -36.73 -4.41 21.89
C VAL A 956 -35.77 -4.70 23.05
N VAL A 957 -34.44 -4.69 22.81
CA VAL A 957 -33.44 -4.90 23.88
C VAL A 957 -33.49 -3.77 24.92
N ARG A 958 -33.60 -2.50 24.50
CA ARG A 958 -33.74 -1.36 25.42
C ARG A 958 -34.99 -1.44 26.26
N GLY A 959 -36.11 -1.89 25.68
CA GLY A 959 -37.34 -2.16 26.41
C GLY A 959 -37.15 -3.17 27.54
N ALA A 960 -36.45 -4.27 27.28
CA ALA A 960 -36.14 -5.27 28.30
C ALA A 960 -35.21 -4.73 29.40
N ILE A 961 -34.17 -3.98 29.03
CA ILE A 961 -33.25 -3.33 29.98
C ILE A 961 -34.02 -2.37 30.90
N PHE A 962 -34.93 -1.58 30.34
CA PHE A 962 -35.77 -0.66 31.12
C PHE A 962 -36.68 -1.40 32.11
N LEU A 963 -37.35 -2.48 31.67
CA LEU A 963 -38.19 -3.29 32.54
C LEU A 963 -37.39 -3.97 33.66
N LEU A 964 -36.22 -4.52 33.35
CA LEU A 964 -35.32 -5.12 34.36
C LEU A 964 -34.82 -4.08 35.38
N LEU A 965 -34.53 -2.86 34.92
CA LEU A 965 -34.15 -1.76 35.82
C LEU A 965 -35.29 -1.40 36.78
N LEU A 966 -36.55 -1.42 36.33
CA LEU A 966 -37.73 -1.18 37.17
C LEU A 966 -37.98 -2.33 38.17
N CYS A 967 -37.63 -3.56 37.80
CA CYS A 967 -37.73 -4.71 38.71
C CYS A 967 -36.82 -4.58 39.94
N VAL A 968 -35.71 -3.85 39.87
CA VAL A 968 -34.77 -3.68 41.00
C VAL A 968 -35.41 -2.95 42.20
N PRO A 969 -35.90 -1.70 42.08
CA PRO A 969 -36.55 -1.01 43.20
C PRO A 969 -37.85 -1.71 43.61
N PHE A 970 -38.58 -2.28 42.66
CA PHE A 970 -39.79 -3.04 42.96
C PHE A 970 -39.50 -4.28 43.79
N ALA A 971 -38.47 -5.06 43.46
CA ALA A 971 -38.09 -6.25 44.22
C ALA A 971 -37.65 -5.88 45.64
N PHE A 972 -36.97 -4.75 45.83
CA PHE A 972 -36.65 -4.22 47.15
C PHE A 972 -37.91 -3.83 47.94
N CYS A 973 -38.85 -3.11 47.33
CA CYS A 973 -40.11 -2.75 47.98
C CYS A 973 -40.98 -3.97 48.31
N MET A 974 -41.04 -4.96 47.40
CA MET A 974 -41.80 -6.18 47.60
C MET A 974 -41.18 -7.09 48.66
N GLU A 975 -39.86 -7.12 48.81
CA GLU A 975 -39.23 -7.79 49.94
C GLU A 975 -39.70 -7.19 51.26
N ARG A 976 -39.74 -5.85 51.35
CA ARG A 976 -40.25 -5.15 52.55
C ARG A 976 -41.71 -5.45 52.82
N LEU A 977 -42.53 -5.59 51.78
CA LEU A 977 -43.96 -5.84 51.90
C LEU A 977 -44.30 -7.30 52.24
N LEU A 978 -43.64 -8.27 51.59
CA LEU A 978 -43.99 -9.69 51.70
C LEU A 978 -43.21 -10.44 52.79
N ILE A 979 -41.94 -10.08 52.99
CA ILE A 979 -41.01 -10.83 53.85
C ILE A 979 -40.73 -10.04 55.13
N GLY A 980 -40.38 -8.76 55.01
CA GLY A 980 -40.28 -7.83 56.13
C GLY A 980 -39.31 -8.23 57.25
N THR A 981 -38.27 -9.03 56.98
CA THR A 981 -37.38 -9.49 58.07
C THR A 981 -36.44 -8.38 58.55
N PRO A 982 -36.00 -8.37 59.82
CA PRO A 982 -34.99 -7.43 60.31
C PRO A 982 -33.56 -7.82 59.92
N SER A 983 -33.30 -9.05 59.46
CA SER A 983 -31.95 -9.51 59.11
C SER A 983 -31.56 -9.05 57.71
N ILE A 984 -30.47 -8.30 57.60
CA ILE A 984 -30.01 -7.74 56.31
C ILE A 984 -29.67 -8.82 55.29
N TYR A 985 -29.14 -9.97 55.73
CA TYR A 985 -28.85 -11.10 54.84
C TYR A 985 -30.12 -11.72 54.26
N ARG A 986 -31.19 -11.78 55.06
CA ARG A 986 -32.50 -12.29 54.61
C ARG A 986 -33.22 -11.27 53.72
N GLN A 987 -33.02 -9.97 53.97
CA GLN A 987 -33.51 -8.92 53.06
C GLN A 987 -32.85 -9.00 51.69
N ILE A 988 -31.52 -9.17 51.65
CA ILE A 988 -30.77 -9.34 50.39
C ILE A 988 -31.26 -10.59 49.65
N ALA A 989 -31.35 -11.73 50.36
CA ALA A 989 -31.80 -12.98 49.76
C ALA A 989 -33.26 -12.92 49.27
N GLY A 990 -34.14 -12.25 50.02
CA GLY A 990 -35.55 -12.04 49.66
C GLY A 990 -35.70 -11.16 48.42
N ALA A 991 -35.05 -10.01 48.38
CA ALA A 991 -35.10 -9.10 47.24
C ALA A 991 -34.47 -9.73 45.98
N PHE A 992 -33.36 -10.46 46.13
CA PHE A 992 -32.77 -11.23 45.02
C PHE A 992 -33.72 -12.31 44.49
N SER A 993 -34.39 -13.06 45.38
CA SER A 993 -35.33 -14.11 44.97
C SER A 993 -36.52 -13.53 44.23
N ILE A 994 -37.08 -12.42 44.70
CA ILE A 994 -38.18 -11.71 44.03
C ILE A 994 -37.74 -11.19 42.66
N PHE A 995 -36.55 -10.56 42.58
CA PHE A 995 -35.97 -10.11 41.32
C PHE A 995 -35.78 -11.27 40.32
N ALA A 996 -35.28 -12.42 40.79
CA ALA A 996 -35.08 -13.61 39.96
C ALA A 996 -36.41 -14.17 39.41
N VAL A 997 -37.45 -14.25 40.25
CA VAL A 997 -38.80 -14.69 39.83
C VAL A 997 -39.40 -13.72 38.79
N MET A 998 -39.29 -12.42 39.01
CA MET A 998 -39.77 -11.42 38.05
C MET A 998 -39.01 -11.48 36.73
N THR A 999 -37.69 -11.69 36.80
CA THR A 999 -36.84 -11.86 35.61
C THR A 999 -37.24 -13.11 34.83
N LEU A 1000 -37.51 -14.23 35.50
CA LEU A 1000 -38.05 -15.45 34.87
C LEU A 1000 -39.42 -15.20 34.23
N GLY A 1001 -40.27 -14.40 34.89
CA GLY A 1001 -41.54 -13.93 34.33
C GLY A 1001 -41.32 -13.18 33.02
N LEU A 1002 -40.53 -12.10 33.04
CA LEU A 1002 -40.19 -11.29 31.87
C LEU A 1002 -39.57 -12.14 30.74
N TRP A 1003 -38.76 -13.14 31.08
CA TRP A 1003 -38.15 -14.06 30.11
C TRP A 1003 -39.21 -14.86 29.32
N SER A 1004 -40.33 -15.21 29.95
CA SER A 1004 -41.38 -16.01 29.29
C SER A 1004 -42.07 -15.24 28.15
N PHE A 1005 -42.37 -13.95 28.35
CA PHE A 1005 -43.23 -13.18 27.44
C PHE A 1005 -42.54 -12.01 26.71
N HIS A 1006 -41.40 -11.50 27.18
CA HIS A 1006 -40.75 -10.35 26.54
C HIS A 1006 -39.86 -10.80 25.36
N PRO A 1007 -40.07 -10.26 24.14
CA PRO A 1007 -39.40 -10.75 22.92
C PRO A 1007 -37.87 -10.59 22.93
N ALA A 1008 -37.34 -9.61 23.66
CA ALA A 1008 -35.90 -9.37 23.77
C ALA A 1008 -35.08 -10.58 24.23
N PHE A 1009 -35.64 -11.43 25.10
CA PHE A 1009 -34.91 -12.60 25.59
C PHE A 1009 -34.81 -13.72 24.56
N ARG A 1010 -35.64 -13.68 23.50
CA ARG A 1010 -35.54 -14.58 22.35
C ARG A 1010 -34.71 -13.99 21.21
N ILE A 1011 -34.67 -12.65 21.09
CA ILE A 1011 -33.98 -11.92 20.03
C ILE A 1011 -32.50 -11.64 20.36
N SER A 1012 -32.16 -11.48 21.64
CA SER A 1012 -30.79 -11.19 22.07
C SER A 1012 -29.86 -12.39 21.84
N ALA A 1013 -28.66 -12.14 21.32
CA ALA A 1013 -27.63 -13.16 21.13
C ALA A 1013 -27.13 -13.76 22.47
N SER A 1014 -27.34 -13.07 23.60
CA SER A 1014 -26.92 -13.52 24.92
C SER A 1014 -27.83 -12.96 26.01
N PRO A 1015 -29.08 -13.45 26.11
CA PRO A 1015 -30.08 -12.92 27.03
C PRO A 1015 -29.66 -13.12 28.49
N LEU A 1016 -28.91 -14.18 28.78
CA LEU A 1016 -28.33 -14.45 30.10
C LEU A 1016 -27.32 -13.40 30.54
N ILE A 1017 -26.57 -12.76 29.62
CA ILE A 1017 -25.60 -11.71 29.97
C ILE A 1017 -26.34 -10.47 30.49
N ILE A 1018 -27.48 -10.12 29.88
CA ILE A 1018 -28.30 -9.00 30.33
C ILE A 1018 -28.77 -9.25 31.77
N VAL A 1019 -29.31 -10.44 32.04
CA VAL A 1019 -29.76 -10.83 33.38
C VAL A 1019 -28.60 -10.83 34.38
N LEU A 1020 -27.45 -11.41 34.01
CA LEU A 1020 -26.26 -11.46 34.85
C LEU A 1020 -25.73 -10.07 35.20
N ALA A 1021 -25.70 -9.15 34.23
CA ALA A 1021 -25.25 -7.78 34.46
C ALA A 1021 -26.14 -7.06 35.47
N PHE A 1022 -27.47 -7.18 35.36
CA PHE A 1022 -28.40 -6.61 36.33
C PHE A 1022 -28.29 -7.26 37.71
N ALA A 1023 -28.10 -8.58 37.78
CA ALA A 1023 -27.87 -9.29 39.04
C ALA A 1023 -26.60 -8.79 39.74
N ILE A 1024 -25.50 -8.60 38.99
CA ILE A 1024 -24.24 -8.06 39.52
C ILE A 1024 -24.45 -6.61 40.00
N ILE A 1025 -25.04 -5.74 39.18
CA ILE A 1025 -25.31 -4.35 39.53
C ILE A 1025 -26.17 -4.26 40.80
N PHE A 1026 -27.23 -5.08 40.88
CA PHE A 1026 -28.10 -5.12 42.04
C PHE A 1026 -27.36 -5.55 43.31
N MET A 1027 -26.63 -6.66 43.26
CA MET A 1027 -25.84 -7.15 44.39
C MET A 1027 -24.79 -6.12 44.83
N SER A 1028 -24.09 -5.49 43.88
CA SER A 1028 -23.10 -4.45 44.17
C SER A 1028 -23.73 -3.20 44.81
N ALA A 1029 -24.87 -2.72 44.30
CA ALA A 1029 -25.56 -1.54 44.84
C ALA A 1029 -26.00 -1.76 46.29
N VAL A 1030 -26.56 -2.93 46.60
CA VAL A 1030 -26.97 -3.27 47.96
C VAL A 1030 -25.76 -3.36 48.90
N VAL A 1031 -24.67 -4.01 48.47
CA VAL A 1031 -23.42 -4.07 49.26
C VAL A 1031 -22.86 -2.67 49.53
N ILE A 1032 -22.79 -1.80 48.51
CA ILE A 1032 -22.33 -0.41 48.64
C ILE A 1032 -23.18 0.35 49.66
N PHE A 1033 -24.52 0.23 49.59
CA PHE A 1033 -25.43 0.88 50.53
C PHE A 1033 -25.21 0.41 51.97
N VAL A 1034 -25.03 -0.90 52.18
CA VAL A 1034 -24.75 -1.47 53.52
C VAL A 1034 -23.42 -0.97 54.07
N VAL A 1035 -22.38 -0.95 53.24
CA VAL A 1035 -21.05 -0.45 53.64
C VAL A 1035 -21.12 1.03 53.98
N TYR A 1036 -21.78 1.84 53.15
CA TYR A 1036 -21.96 3.27 53.39
C TYR A 1036 -22.77 3.54 54.68
N GLY A 1037 -23.85 2.79 54.90
CA GLY A 1037 -24.64 2.90 56.13
C GLY A 1037 -23.83 2.56 57.38
N LYS A 1038 -22.98 1.53 57.33
CA LYS A 1038 -22.03 1.23 58.42
C LYS A 1038 -21.00 2.33 58.61
N PHE A 1039 -20.45 2.87 57.53
CA PHE A 1039 -19.47 3.96 57.57
C PHE A 1039 -20.05 5.24 58.17
N ASP A 1040 -21.29 5.60 57.81
CA ASP A 1040 -22.01 6.76 58.37
C ASP A 1040 -22.34 6.55 59.86
N THR A 1041 -22.66 5.31 60.26
CA THR A 1041 -22.88 4.97 61.67
C THR A 1041 -21.60 5.07 62.50
N GLU A 1042 -20.44 4.69 61.94
CA GLU A 1042 -19.12 4.86 62.58
C GLU A 1042 -18.64 6.32 62.56
N LEU A 1043 -18.96 7.12 61.54
CA LEU A 1043 -18.64 8.55 61.48
C LEU A 1043 -19.47 9.42 62.43
N LYS A 1044 -20.69 8.97 62.77
CA LYS A 1044 -21.57 9.63 63.75
C LYS A 1044 -21.31 9.20 65.20
N ARG A 1045 -20.52 8.15 65.38
CA ARG A 1045 -20.03 7.67 66.69
C ARG A 1045 -18.74 8.39 67.04
#